data_AF-A0A969FSV7-F1
#
_entry.id   AF-A0A969FSV7-F1
#
_cell.length_a   1.000
_cell.length_b   1.000
_cell.length_c   1.000
_cell.angle_alpha   90.00
_cell.angle_beta   90.00
_cell.angle_gamma   90.00
#
_symmetry.space_group_name_H-M   'P 1'
#
loop_
_entity.id
_entity.type
_entity.pdbx_description
1 polymer ?
#
loop_
_entity_poly.entity_id
_entity_poly.type
_entity_poly.pdbx_seq_one_letter_code
_entity_poly.pdbx_strand_id
1 'polypeptide(L)'
;MVDQGKEGEPDLLTAIARPLTHSLLLLGVLVVAGGGSLLVLLAAPPAWSLDVGTAGDTRFLEGFFPAERHNDEAPGSIASPETGTGTFRWSYPEAYLVLYGLGAGPSALSLRLHCDAPAPPGRSLRVQQGEHPFATFQLSPGWRIYRILLPSGAVTGTGFEPARLALLTTPPPTAASDSRNRHDERRLGVPVDRVEIAPLTAPTPTAPFPVGVVAAGRTLLLLWGLALLAGVLWFLNRALEPQYPPIASLWHLQAQLAGAVVLLAAWAWHDPVSLAWVWSKAGGVLVGGTAVLGGVVLLRRFPGLPAGWGNSTLPERVSAALEGLVTRHAPRLTGTTGLAVFTALAHLLLLLPLPVAWHGGAAWFVLGLPGALLALRLAPEERHLRPLVGLFLGLCGGLALAPLLLLLLHALPGAVVWWALLIACDALSVVLVWQRRVTPVPWSGASHPLPLADGGGDDPVPSLLLVSRLILYALVGVGVFFRLAFLGSAEFQGDEGQAMIMAARLVHGQDDILYLHRKGPMEVLLAALPLALTHHVNEWVARLPFVLAGVGVLAGSYLVGSRLFKSHDAGLLAAAILSLEGFMLGFSRIVQYQPIVLLMTLGGLWCCWRFFEGGSWRLLLLAAWLAATGLLAHYDGIFGLPAMVWMVAAGGIQRGWQGRQWVQYLGLPLVVGGGLLAVFYLPFVRHEQFAQTLHYLLEKRIGGNEPSGGMFANNLGDYYLLATFYNPTFLVHTLAPLLAGGMLAWLCAYGRLRLAGWGLAALLLVGCVLLVVAPGAFRLEGSFNWALVVCGLPLAVLVLSPARFSAAPFPIRVALLWFGGAFVTESFVVADPKTHFYTMLPAAALLMGWFIVQSVRWLHRRQRAWMLSPLVLWGAAVVALTVPYLFIVFVRQVPEYERTFPVARRPSTWRATAMNL
;
A
#
# COMPACT_ATOMS: atom_id res chain seq x y z
N MET A 1 -56.52 -38.10 -27.50
CA MET A 1 -56.12 -38.64 -26.18
C MET A 1 -54.61 -38.72 -26.21
N VAL A 2 -53.83 -37.89 -25.53
CA VAL A 2 -54.00 -37.22 -24.23
C VAL A 2 -53.39 -35.82 -24.31
N ASP A 3 -54.14 -34.87 -23.78
CA ASP A 3 -53.78 -33.49 -23.46
C ASP A 3 -52.98 -33.51 -22.14
N GLN A 4 -51.71 -33.11 -22.15
CA GLN A 4 -50.94 -32.85 -20.93
C GLN A 4 -50.02 -31.64 -21.12
N GLY A 5 -50.44 -30.52 -20.52
CA GLY A 5 -49.61 -29.78 -19.58
C GLY A 5 -48.46 -28.96 -20.16
N LYS A 6 -48.77 -27.85 -20.84
CA LYS A 6 -47.93 -26.64 -20.74
C LYS A 6 -48.12 -26.03 -19.35
N GLU A 7 -47.63 -26.70 -18.31
CA GLU A 7 -47.45 -26.07 -17.01
C GLU A 7 -46.29 -25.08 -17.13
N GLY A 8 -46.56 -23.84 -16.75
CA GLY A 8 -45.73 -22.68 -17.03
C GLY A 8 -44.30 -22.85 -16.50
N GLU A 9 -43.33 -22.75 -17.41
CA GLU A 9 -41.99 -22.33 -17.02
C GLU A 9 -42.16 -21.00 -16.26
N PRO A 10 -41.75 -20.94 -14.97
CA PRO A 10 -41.81 -19.70 -14.23
C PRO A 10 -40.98 -18.69 -15.01
N ASP A 11 -41.65 -17.66 -15.49
CA ASP A 11 -41.09 -16.58 -16.29
C ASP A 11 -39.77 -16.16 -15.64
N LEU A 12 -38.64 -16.53 -16.27
CA LEU A 12 -37.28 -16.41 -15.71
C LEU A 12 -37.01 -14.97 -15.24
N LEU A 13 -37.67 -14.04 -15.92
CA LEU A 13 -37.82 -12.63 -15.59
C LEU A 13 -38.40 -12.37 -14.19
N THR A 14 -39.51 -13.00 -13.81
CA THR A 14 -40.05 -12.90 -12.45
C THR A 14 -39.18 -13.57 -11.40
N ALA A 15 -38.49 -14.66 -11.76
CA ALA A 15 -37.56 -15.34 -10.87
C ALA A 15 -36.31 -14.50 -10.54
N ILE A 16 -35.86 -13.65 -11.47
CA ILE A 16 -34.69 -12.75 -11.31
C ILE A 16 -35.09 -11.38 -10.76
N ALA A 17 -36.22 -10.82 -11.20
CA ALA A 17 -36.65 -9.46 -10.81
C ALA A 17 -37.02 -9.38 -9.32
N ARG A 18 -37.71 -10.38 -8.78
CA ARG A 18 -38.08 -10.40 -7.36
C ARG A 18 -36.86 -10.32 -6.43
N PRO A 19 -35.85 -11.20 -6.51
CA PRO A 19 -34.70 -11.13 -5.60
C PRO A 19 -33.89 -9.83 -5.78
N LEU A 20 -33.76 -9.30 -7.00
CA LEU A 20 -33.06 -8.03 -7.24
C LEU A 20 -33.78 -6.85 -6.55
N THR A 21 -35.11 -6.81 -6.63
CA THR A 21 -35.92 -5.74 -6.02
C THR A 21 -35.85 -5.79 -4.50
N HIS A 22 -35.94 -7.00 -3.91
CA HIS A 22 -35.75 -7.20 -2.46
C HIS A 22 -34.35 -6.80 -2.01
N SER A 23 -33.32 -7.14 -2.80
CA SER A 23 -31.94 -6.74 -2.56
C SER A 23 -31.75 -5.22 -2.55
N LEU A 24 -32.28 -4.50 -3.54
CA LEU A 24 -32.18 -3.05 -3.60
C LEU A 24 -32.96 -2.37 -2.46
N LEU A 25 -34.13 -2.92 -2.10
CA LEU A 25 -34.92 -2.45 -0.97
C LEU A 25 -34.15 -2.62 0.35
N LEU A 26 -33.55 -3.80 0.57
CA LEU A 26 -32.75 -4.07 1.77
C LEU A 26 -31.55 -3.13 1.88
N LEU A 27 -30.87 -2.86 0.77
CA LEU A 27 -29.78 -1.88 0.71
C LEU A 27 -30.26 -0.48 1.09
N GLY A 28 -31.41 -0.05 0.54
CA GLY A 28 -32.03 1.23 0.87
C GLY A 28 -32.40 1.33 2.36
N VAL A 29 -32.98 0.27 2.92
CA VAL A 29 -33.32 0.20 4.35
C VAL A 29 -32.06 0.28 5.22
N LEU A 30 -30.99 -0.44 4.89
CA LEU A 30 -29.73 -0.39 5.64
C LEU A 30 -29.10 1.00 5.64
N VAL A 31 -29.12 1.69 4.50
CA VAL A 31 -28.60 3.06 4.37
C VAL A 31 -29.45 4.05 5.16
N VAL A 32 -30.78 3.96 5.07
CA VAL A 32 -31.70 4.87 5.79
C VAL A 32 -31.66 4.62 7.29
N ALA A 33 -31.71 3.36 7.73
CA ALA A 33 -31.66 3.00 9.15
C ALA A 33 -30.30 3.35 9.76
N GLY A 34 -29.20 2.98 9.10
CA GLY A 34 -27.85 3.33 9.51
C GLY A 34 -27.62 4.84 9.56
N GLY A 35 -28.16 5.55 8.57
CA GLY A 35 -28.15 7.01 8.51
C GLY A 35 -28.90 7.65 9.66
N GLY A 36 -30.12 7.19 9.91
CA GLY A 36 -30.94 7.66 11.03
C GLY A 36 -30.23 7.46 12.37
N SER A 37 -29.68 6.27 12.63
CA SER A 37 -28.94 5.99 13.85
C SER A 37 -27.70 6.89 14.01
N LEU A 38 -26.89 7.03 12.96
CA LEU A 38 -25.71 7.91 13.00
C LEU A 38 -26.09 9.38 13.22
N LEU A 39 -27.16 9.85 12.57
CA LEU A 39 -27.66 11.21 12.74
C LEU A 39 -28.09 11.47 14.19
N VAL A 40 -28.85 10.55 14.79
CA VAL A 40 -29.29 10.67 16.18
C VAL A 40 -28.08 10.71 17.13
N LEU A 41 -27.09 9.83 16.93
CA LEU A 41 -25.89 9.78 17.76
C LEU A 41 -25.00 11.02 17.63
N LEU A 42 -24.90 11.58 16.43
CA LEU A 42 -24.07 12.76 16.18
C LEU A 42 -24.79 14.09 16.49
N ALA A 43 -26.12 14.12 16.52
CA ALA A 43 -26.89 15.32 16.83
C ALA A 43 -26.90 15.66 18.33
N ALA A 44 -26.65 14.69 19.21
CA ALA A 44 -26.59 14.87 20.65
C ALA A 44 -25.39 14.13 21.25
N PRO A 45 -24.15 14.58 20.97
CA PRO A 45 -22.97 13.92 21.49
C PRO A 45 -22.98 13.97 23.04
N PRO A 46 -22.66 12.86 23.73
CA PRO A 46 -22.49 12.87 25.17
C PRO A 46 -21.34 13.80 25.58
N ALA A 47 -21.28 14.17 26.87
CA ALA A 47 -20.13 14.87 27.41
C ALA A 47 -18.84 14.08 27.12
N TRP A 48 -17.84 14.78 26.61
CA TRP A 48 -16.55 14.19 26.29
C TRP A 48 -15.58 14.47 27.42
N SER A 49 -14.88 13.44 27.89
CA SER A 49 -13.81 13.58 28.86
C SER A 49 -12.54 12.91 28.33
N LEU A 50 -11.41 13.51 28.67
CA LEU A 50 -10.08 13.07 28.34
C LEU A 50 -9.24 13.11 29.61
N ASP A 51 -8.85 11.94 30.09
CA ASP A 51 -7.82 11.81 31.11
C ASP A 51 -6.45 11.99 30.43
N VAL A 52 -5.78 13.10 30.72
CA VAL A 52 -4.49 13.48 30.14
C VAL A 52 -3.39 12.62 30.75
N GLY A 53 -2.43 12.24 29.92
CA GLY A 53 -1.37 11.28 30.24
C GLY A 53 -1.76 9.82 30.01
N THR A 54 -3.00 9.53 29.61
CA THR A 54 -3.43 8.18 29.20
C THR A 54 -3.12 7.89 27.73
N ALA A 55 -3.20 6.62 27.33
CA ALA A 55 -2.90 6.23 25.95
C ALA A 55 -3.94 6.80 24.97
N GLY A 56 -3.47 7.53 23.96
CA GLY A 56 -4.33 8.09 22.90
C GLY A 56 -4.73 9.55 23.10
N ASP A 57 -4.27 10.20 24.17
CA ASP A 57 -4.55 11.61 24.46
C ASP A 57 -3.85 12.59 23.50
N THR A 58 -2.66 12.24 23.02
CA THR A 58 -1.83 13.06 22.09
C THR A 58 -2.56 13.50 20.82
N ARG A 59 -3.62 12.82 20.38
CA ARG A 59 -4.41 13.26 19.21
C ARG A 59 -5.23 14.53 19.48
N PHE A 60 -5.47 14.84 20.75
CA PHE A 60 -6.21 16.01 21.21
C PHE A 60 -5.30 17.08 21.82
N LEU A 61 -3.99 16.84 21.87
CA LEU A 61 -3.01 17.65 22.59
C LEU A 61 -1.81 17.94 21.69
N GLU A 62 -1.62 19.20 21.32
CA GLU A 62 -0.45 19.68 20.56
C GLU A 62 0.34 20.65 21.43
N GLY A 63 1.67 20.56 21.44
CA GLY A 63 2.49 21.31 22.40
C GLY A 63 2.34 20.81 23.85
N PHE A 64 2.47 19.50 24.07
CA PHE A 64 2.54 18.90 25.41
C PHE A 64 3.75 17.96 25.52
N PHE A 65 4.36 17.91 26.70
CA PHE A 65 5.45 16.99 27.04
C PHE A 65 4.93 15.54 27.26
N PRO A 66 5.84 14.55 27.34
CA PRO A 66 5.49 13.18 27.73
C PRO A 66 4.71 13.11 29.05
N ALA A 67 3.90 12.07 29.21
CA ALA A 67 3.10 11.86 30.41
C ALA A 67 3.99 11.65 31.64
N GLU A 68 3.67 12.36 32.72
CA GLU A 68 4.29 12.24 34.03
C GLU A 68 3.28 11.66 35.02
N ARG A 69 3.80 11.12 36.12
CA ARG A 69 2.99 10.64 37.25
C ARG A 69 3.19 11.58 38.42
N HIS A 70 2.18 11.70 39.27
CA HIS A 70 2.34 12.32 40.56
C HIS A 70 3.42 11.60 41.36
N ASN A 71 4.59 12.22 41.50
CA ASN A 71 5.73 11.68 42.26
C ASN A 71 5.67 12.04 43.76
N ASP A 72 4.55 12.56 44.26
CA ASP A 72 4.40 12.96 45.67
C ASP A 72 4.23 11.78 46.66
N GLU A 73 4.47 10.54 46.20
CA GLU A 73 4.76 9.41 47.10
C GLU A 73 6.22 9.50 47.59
N ALA A 74 6.52 10.53 48.38
CA ALA A 74 7.55 10.35 49.39
C ALA A 74 7.15 9.12 50.23
N PRO A 75 8.05 8.13 50.45
CA PRO A 75 7.71 6.93 51.21
C PRO A 75 7.17 7.33 52.60
N GLY A 76 5.86 7.21 52.82
CA GLY A 76 5.19 7.58 54.07
C GLY A 76 4.06 8.62 53.96
N SER A 77 3.82 9.22 52.78
CA SER A 77 2.66 10.09 52.54
C SER A 77 1.38 9.26 52.42
N ILE A 78 0.40 9.49 53.30
CA ILE A 78 -0.93 8.86 53.22
C ILE A 78 -1.61 9.40 51.96
N ALA A 79 -1.77 8.54 50.94
CA ALA A 79 -2.49 8.88 49.72
C ALA A 79 -3.87 9.45 50.08
N SER A 80 -4.10 10.73 49.76
CA SER A 80 -5.44 11.29 49.85
C SER A 80 -6.31 10.56 48.82
N PRO A 81 -7.48 10.02 49.20
CA PRO A 81 -8.42 9.40 48.27
C PRO A 81 -8.88 10.34 47.13
N GLU A 82 -8.63 11.65 47.24
CA GLU A 82 -8.97 12.67 46.24
C GLU A 82 -7.87 12.88 45.17
N THR A 83 -6.64 12.48 45.45
CA THR A 83 -5.53 12.48 44.48
C THR A 83 -5.47 11.09 43.84
N GLY A 84 -6.42 10.81 42.95
CA GLY A 84 -6.38 9.60 42.13
C GLY A 84 -5.02 9.41 41.46
N THR A 85 -4.74 8.20 40.98
CA THR A 85 -3.51 7.72 40.33
C THR A 85 -3.15 8.43 39.00
N GLY A 86 -3.49 9.72 38.88
CA GLY A 86 -3.52 10.52 37.68
C GLY A 86 -2.13 10.69 37.08
N THR A 87 -1.97 10.16 35.88
CA THR A 87 -1.00 10.71 34.96
C THR A 87 -1.41 12.14 34.60
N PHE A 88 -0.44 12.97 34.25
CA PHE A 88 -0.70 14.30 33.71
C PHE A 88 0.33 14.61 32.62
N ARG A 89 0.16 15.72 31.90
CA ARG A 89 1.19 16.24 31.00
C ARG A 89 1.42 17.71 31.27
N TRP A 90 2.67 18.12 31.22
CA TRP A 90 3.01 19.53 31.10
C TRP A 90 2.69 20.02 29.69
N SER A 91 1.93 21.11 29.60
CA SER A 91 1.83 21.87 28.36
C SER A 91 3.13 22.64 28.10
N TYR A 92 3.38 23.08 26.87
CA TYR A 92 4.28 24.20 26.61
C TYR A 92 3.56 25.52 26.99
N PRO A 93 4.26 26.67 27.09
CA PRO A 93 3.61 27.96 27.37
C PRO A 93 2.56 28.33 26.32
N GLU A 94 2.75 27.84 25.10
CA GLU A 94 1.79 27.84 24.01
C GLU A 94 1.51 26.40 23.63
N ALA A 95 0.36 25.89 24.07
CA ALA A 95 -0.12 24.56 23.78
C ALA A 95 -1.52 24.63 23.18
N TYR A 96 -1.99 23.54 22.57
CA TYR A 96 -3.26 23.51 21.86
C TYR A 96 -4.07 22.28 22.25
N LEU A 97 -5.34 22.49 22.59
CA LEU A 97 -6.34 21.43 22.59
C LEU A 97 -6.93 21.32 21.19
N VAL A 98 -6.85 20.14 20.60
CA VAL A 98 -7.31 19.86 19.23
C VAL A 98 -8.66 19.13 19.30
N LEU A 99 -9.74 19.82 18.95
CA LEU A 99 -11.11 19.33 19.08
C LEU A 99 -11.72 19.07 17.70
N TYR A 100 -12.13 17.84 17.42
CA TYR A 100 -12.60 17.41 16.09
C TYR A 100 -14.10 17.67 15.83
N GLY A 101 -14.62 18.77 16.36
CA GLY A 101 -16.00 19.17 16.13
C GLY A 101 -17.02 18.49 17.04
N LEU A 102 -16.92 18.83 18.31
CA LEU A 102 -17.85 18.48 19.38
C LEU A 102 -19.13 19.35 19.31
N GLY A 103 -19.93 19.17 18.26
CA GLY A 103 -21.22 19.86 18.10
C GLY A 103 -21.12 21.38 17.86
N ALA A 104 -22.10 21.95 17.16
CA ALA A 104 -22.13 23.39 16.86
C ALA A 104 -22.64 24.26 18.03
N GLY A 105 -23.13 23.63 19.10
CA GLY A 105 -23.75 24.30 20.24
C GLY A 105 -22.74 24.93 21.22
N PRO A 106 -23.22 25.82 22.11
CA PRO A 106 -22.40 26.32 23.21
C PRO A 106 -22.02 25.15 24.13
N SER A 107 -20.81 25.21 24.69
CA SER A 107 -20.24 24.10 25.47
C SER A 107 -19.52 24.62 26.71
N ALA A 108 -19.39 23.79 27.74
CA ALA A 108 -18.55 24.06 28.89
C ALA A 108 -17.27 23.23 28.79
N LEU A 109 -16.12 23.90 28.70
CA LEU A 109 -14.80 23.30 28.79
C LEU A 109 -14.35 23.30 30.25
N SER A 110 -14.15 22.12 30.84
CA SER A 110 -13.55 21.95 32.16
C SER A 110 -12.10 21.49 32.01
N LEU A 111 -11.17 22.24 32.61
CA LEU A 111 -9.75 21.90 32.67
C LEU A 111 -9.36 21.67 34.12
N ARG A 112 -8.82 20.50 34.45
CA ARG A 112 -8.20 20.27 35.75
C ARG A 112 -6.69 20.51 35.61
N LEU A 113 -6.22 21.55 36.30
CA LEU A 113 -4.88 22.12 36.17
C LEU A 113 -4.22 22.22 37.54
N HIS A 114 -2.89 22.09 37.61
CA HIS A 114 -2.11 22.35 38.82
C HIS A 114 -1.30 23.64 38.70
N CYS A 115 -1.21 24.39 39.80
CA CYS A 115 -0.28 25.51 39.89
C CYS A 115 0.52 25.40 41.19
N ASP A 116 1.85 25.40 41.09
CA ASP A 116 2.72 25.32 42.27
C ASP A 116 2.59 26.56 43.15
N ALA A 117 2.76 26.38 44.46
CA ALA A 117 2.87 27.46 45.43
C ALA A 117 4.36 27.68 45.83
N PRO A 118 4.84 28.93 45.93
CA PRO A 118 4.15 30.17 45.56
C PRO A 118 4.20 30.37 44.04
N ALA A 119 3.03 30.48 43.39
CA ALA A 119 2.97 30.87 42.00
C ALA A 119 3.53 32.30 41.87
N PRO A 120 4.31 32.62 40.82
CA PRO A 120 4.67 34.00 40.55
C PRO A 120 3.40 34.85 40.54
N PRO A 121 3.35 36.00 41.26
CA PRO A 121 2.17 36.85 41.27
C PRO A 121 1.81 37.21 39.83
N GLY A 122 0.59 36.87 39.42
CA GLY A 122 0.08 37.16 38.07
C GLY A 122 0.11 36.00 37.06
N ARG A 123 0.45 34.76 37.46
CA ARG A 123 0.35 33.60 36.54
C ARG A 123 -1.10 33.36 36.12
N SER A 124 -1.36 33.59 34.83
CA SER A 124 -2.68 33.44 34.22
C SER A 124 -2.65 32.47 33.04
N LEU A 125 -3.80 31.86 32.79
CA LEU A 125 -4.05 31.07 31.59
C LEU A 125 -5.06 31.82 30.72
N ARG A 126 -4.71 32.03 29.46
CA ARG A 126 -5.61 32.52 28.42
C ARG A 126 -5.99 31.35 27.51
N VAL A 127 -7.29 31.16 27.31
CA VAL A 127 -7.84 30.19 26.36
C VAL A 127 -8.42 30.95 25.18
N GLN A 128 -7.92 30.68 23.97
CA GLN A 128 -8.33 31.38 22.75
C GLN A 128 -8.38 30.46 21.53
N GLN A 129 -9.08 30.88 20.48
CA GLN A 129 -9.06 30.22 19.17
C GLN A 129 -8.64 31.23 18.10
N GLY A 130 -7.51 30.97 17.44
CA GLY A 130 -6.86 32.00 16.62
C GLY A 130 -6.56 33.23 17.47
N GLU A 131 -7.04 34.39 17.03
CA GLU A 131 -6.92 35.67 17.74
C GLU A 131 -8.09 35.98 18.69
N HIS A 132 -9.08 35.08 18.81
CA HIS A 132 -10.29 35.33 19.60
C HIS A 132 -10.18 34.73 21.02
N PRO A 133 -9.99 35.54 22.08
CA PRO A 133 -9.93 35.04 23.44
C PRO A 133 -11.32 34.65 23.97
N PHE A 134 -11.43 33.47 24.55
CA PHE A 134 -12.64 33.02 25.24
C PHE A 134 -12.59 33.29 26.74
N ALA A 135 -11.43 33.08 27.36
CA ALA A 135 -11.24 33.34 28.78
C ALA A 135 -9.79 33.71 29.10
N THR A 136 -9.60 34.53 30.13
CA THR A 136 -8.30 34.74 30.79
C THR A 136 -8.56 34.77 32.29
N PHE A 137 -7.85 33.92 33.04
CA PHE A 137 -8.03 33.82 34.49
C PHE A 137 -6.72 33.54 35.20
N GLN A 138 -6.62 33.99 36.45
CA GLN A 138 -5.47 33.73 37.33
C GLN A 138 -5.54 32.29 37.87
N LEU A 139 -4.39 31.61 37.90
CA LEU A 139 -4.30 30.24 38.40
C LEU A 139 -4.18 30.25 39.93
N SER A 140 -5.13 29.60 40.59
CA SER A 140 -5.08 29.30 42.02
C SER A 140 -4.10 28.16 42.31
N PRO A 141 -3.38 28.19 43.45
CA PRO A 141 -2.48 27.12 43.84
C PRO A 141 -3.17 25.75 44.02
N GLY A 142 -2.42 24.68 43.72
CA GLY A 142 -2.86 23.29 43.78
C GLY A 142 -3.66 22.85 42.56
N TRP A 143 -4.20 21.62 42.60
CA TRP A 143 -5.10 21.13 41.58
C TRP A 143 -6.47 21.80 41.69
N ARG A 144 -6.93 22.40 40.59
CA ARG A 144 -8.20 23.12 40.49
C ARG A 144 -8.88 22.82 39.16
N ILE A 145 -10.22 22.80 39.18
CA ILE A 145 -11.04 22.64 37.98
C ILE A 145 -11.51 24.02 37.54
N TYR A 146 -11.11 24.43 36.35
CA TYR A 146 -11.53 25.68 35.71
C TYR A 146 -12.58 25.37 34.67
N ARG A 147 -13.79 25.92 34.82
CA ARG A 147 -14.90 25.76 33.87
C ARG A 147 -15.05 27.01 33.04
N ILE A 148 -14.99 26.85 31.72
CA ILE A 148 -14.98 27.93 30.73
C ILE A 148 -16.19 27.72 29.82
N LEU A 149 -17.03 28.75 29.68
CA LEU A 149 -18.13 28.73 28.74
C LEU A 149 -17.60 29.09 27.35
N LEU A 150 -17.76 28.16 26.41
CA LEU A 150 -17.38 28.31 25.02
C LEU A 150 -18.62 28.67 24.19
N PRO A 151 -18.54 29.70 23.33
CA PRO A 151 -19.63 30.03 22.43
C PRO A 151 -19.84 28.94 21.36
N SER A 152 -21.01 28.94 20.73
CA SER A 152 -21.27 28.13 19.54
C SER A 152 -20.16 28.30 18.50
N GLY A 153 -19.67 27.20 17.93
CA GLY A 153 -18.58 27.23 16.95
C GLY A 153 -17.18 27.03 17.53
N ALA A 154 -16.94 27.36 18.80
CA ALA A 154 -15.61 27.33 19.41
C ALA A 154 -14.92 25.96 19.35
N VAL A 155 -15.70 24.88 19.33
CA VAL A 155 -15.21 23.50 19.33
C VAL A 155 -15.33 22.81 17.95
N THR A 156 -15.81 23.52 16.92
CA THR A 156 -16.08 22.95 15.57
C THR A 156 -15.12 23.35 14.47
N GLY A 157 -14.33 24.41 14.65
CA GLY A 157 -13.39 24.86 13.64
C GLY A 157 -14.10 25.35 12.39
N THR A 158 -13.33 25.76 11.37
CA THR A 158 -13.89 26.18 10.08
C THR A 158 -14.09 24.96 9.18
N GLY A 159 -15.34 24.55 8.98
CA GLY A 159 -15.69 23.45 8.09
C GLY A 159 -15.39 22.06 8.68
N PHE A 160 -14.41 21.35 8.10
CA PHE A 160 -13.98 20.02 8.53
C PHE A 160 -12.69 20.04 9.36
N GLU A 161 -12.03 21.18 9.49
CA GLU A 161 -10.80 21.29 10.26
C GLU A 161 -11.07 21.20 11.77
N PRO A 162 -10.18 20.57 12.56
CA PRO A 162 -10.31 20.60 14.00
C PRO A 162 -10.21 22.01 14.57
N ALA A 163 -11.03 22.33 15.56
CA ALA A 163 -10.84 23.52 16.37
C ALA A 163 -9.55 23.38 17.20
N ARG A 164 -8.65 24.34 17.07
CA ARG A 164 -7.45 24.47 17.90
C ARG A 164 -7.70 25.53 18.97
N LEU A 165 -7.86 25.10 20.21
CA LEU A 165 -7.95 25.98 21.37
C LEU A 165 -6.56 26.16 21.98
N ALA A 166 -5.97 27.33 21.78
CA ALA A 166 -4.69 27.68 22.38
C ALA A 166 -4.84 27.86 23.90
N LEU A 167 -3.91 27.27 24.65
CA LEU A 167 -3.69 27.40 26.08
C LEU A 167 -2.42 28.22 26.27
N LEU A 168 -2.57 29.52 26.47
CA LEU A 168 -1.46 30.48 26.59
C LEU A 168 -1.20 30.81 28.05
N THR A 169 -0.04 30.42 28.56
CA THR A 169 0.36 30.66 29.96
C THR A 169 1.22 31.93 30.04
N THR A 170 0.84 32.89 30.89
CA THR A 170 1.57 34.16 31.06
C THR A 170 1.78 34.55 32.53
N PRO A 171 2.97 35.04 32.94
CA PRO A 171 4.23 34.99 32.17
C PRO A 171 4.69 33.53 31.97
N PRO A 172 5.41 33.21 30.88
CA PRO A 172 6.04 31.89 30.76
C PRO A 172 6.98 31.70 31.96
N PRO A 173 6.99 30.54 32.63
CA PRO A 173 7.87 30.33 33.77
C PRO A 173 9.31 30.56 33.31
N THR A 174 9.97 31.50 33.97
CA THR A 174 11.40 31.69 33.81
C THR A 174 12.10 30.50 34.45
N ALA A 175 13.14 29.95 33.82
CA ALA A 175 13.94 28.84 34.37
C ALA A 175 14.46 29.10 35.81
N ALA A 176 14.44 30.35 36.26
CA ALA A 176 14.84 30.78 37.60
C ALA A 176 13.75 30.64 38.70
N SER A 177 12.46 30.46 38.36
CA SER A 177 11.38 30.52 39.36
C SER A 177 11.01 29.18 40.00
N ASP A 178 11.45 28.04 39.46
CA ASP A 178 11.23 26.74 40.07
C ASP A 178 12.47 26.30 40.85
N SER A 179 12.55 26.71 42.11
CA SER A 179 13.69 26.43 42.99
C SER A 179 13.87 24.95 43.31
N ARG A 180 12.89 24.09 43.00
CA ARG A 180 12.91 22.66 43.36
C ARG A 180 13.60 21.77 42.34
N ASN A 181 13.76 22.24 41.09
CA ASN A 181 14.36 21.41 40.05
C ASN A 181 15.21 22.24 39.07
N ARG A 182 16.36 22.75 39.55
CA ARG A 182 17.33 23.54 38.75
C ARG A 182 17.87 22.83 37.50
N HIS A 183 17.53 21.56 37.29
CA HIS A 183 17.95 20.73 36.17
C HIS A 183 16.87 20.51 35.10
N ASP A 184 15.64 21.00 35.30
CA ASP A 184 14.61 20.92 34.28
C ASP A 184 14.68 22.12 33.33
N GLU A 185 15.34 21.95 32.18
CA GLU A 185 15.50 22.99 31.16
C GLU A 185 14.24 23.23 30.31
N ARG A 186 13.16 22.47 30.53
CA ARG A 186 11.94 22.59 29.74
C ARG A 186 11.24 23.92 30.02
N ARG A 187 10.78 24.59 28.95
CA ARG A 187 9.83 25.70 29.08
C ARG A 187 8.45 25.12 29.37
N LEU A 188 8.07 25.06 30.63
CA LEU A 188 6.81 24.47 31.06
C LEU A 188 5.65 25.47 30.93
N GLY A 189 4.46 25.02 30.57
CA GLY A 189 3.22 25.78 30.59
C GLY A 189 2.44 25.45 31.86
N VAL A 190 1.29 24.81 31.74
CA VAL A 190 0.52 24.28 32.88
C VAL A 190 0.43 22.75 32.80
N PRO A 191 0.50 22.05 33.94
CA PRO A 191 0.21 20.63 34.01
C PRO A 191 -1.31 20.42 33.91
N VAL A 192 -1.72 19.47 33.07
CA VAL A 192 -3.12 19.12 32.82
C VAL A 192 -3.28 17.61 33.04
N ASP A 193 -4.22 17.21 33.91
CA ASP A 193 -4.56 15.79 34.15
C ASP A 193 -5.92 15.42 33.55
N ARG A 194 -6.83 16.38 33.36
CA ARG A 194 -8.15 16.13 32.78
C ARG A 194 -8.67 17.31 31.96
N VAL A 195 -9.27 16.97 30.81
CA VAL A 195 -10.03 17.88 29.95
C VAL A 195 -11.43 17.31 29.78
N GLU A 196 -12.47 18.11 29.97
CA GLU A 196 -13.85 17.69 29.74
C GLU A 196 -14.59 18.76 28.95
N ILE A 197 -15.42 18.35 27.99
CA ILE A 197 -16.28 19.23 27.22
C ILE A 197 -17.71 18.69 27.31
N ALA A 198 -18.57 19.45 27.99
CA ALA A 198 -19.97 19.13 28.13
C ALA A 198 -20.80 20.12 27.30
N PRO A 199 -21.68 19.65 26.38
CA PRO A 199 -22.62 20.54 25.73
C PRO A 199 -23.56 21.17 26.76
N LEU A 200 -23.80 22.47 26.66
CA LEU A 200 -24.71 23.18 27.56
C LEU A 200 -26.15 22.94 27.06
N THR A 201 -26.82 21.92 27.58
CA THR A 201 -28.17 21.55 27.16
C THR A 201 -29.20 22.60 27.56
N ALA A 202 -29.62 23.41 26.60
CA ALA A 202 -31.00 23.35 26.12
C ALA A 202 -30.99 23.67 24.61
N PRO A 203 -31.54 22.80 23.75
CA PRO A 203 -31.79 23.17 22.37
C PRO A 203 -32.85 24.27 22.40
N THR A 204 -32.44 25.53 22.41
CA THR A 204 -33.35 26.63 22.11
C THR A 204 -33.85 26.40 20.68
N PRO A 205 -35.17 26.24 20.44
CA PRO A 205 -35.74 25.93 19.12
C PRO A 205 -35.43 26.97 18.03
N THR A 206 -34.80 28.09 18.39
CA THR A 206 -34.62 29.29 17.57
C THR A 206 -33.19 29.53 17.12
N ALA A 207 -32.22 28.64 17.41
CA ALA A 207 -30.86 28.81 16.90
C ALA A 207 -30.85 28.70 15.36
N PRO A 208 -30.40 29.73 14.62
CA PRO A 208 -30.58 29.84 13.16
C PRO A 208 -29.76 28.84 12.34
N PHE A 209 -28.89 28.05 12.98
CA PHE A 209 -28.24 26.88 12.39
C PHE A 209 -28.52 25.67 13.30
N PRO A 210 -29.42 24.75 12.90
CA PRO A 210 -29.69 23.59 13.72
C PRO A 210 -28.43 22.75 13.80
N VAL A 211 -28.05 22.33 15.00
CA VAL A 211 -27.02 21.30 15.28
C VAL A 211 -27.19 20.08 14.34
N GLY A 212 -28.43 19.84 13.89
CA GLY A 212 -28.78 18.87 12.86
C GLY A 212 -28.10 19.04 11.50
N VAL A 213 -27.70 20.24 11.05
CA VAL A 213 -27.06 20.42 9.72
C VAL A 213 -25.65 19.85 9.68
N VAL A 214 -24.85 20.09 10.73
CA VAL A 214 -23.48 19.54 10.81
C VAL A 214 -23.52 18.03 11.02
N ALA A 215 -24.41 17.55 11.91
CA ALA A 215 -24.63 16.13 12.11
C ALA A 215 -25.16 15.44 10.84
N ALA A 216 -26.12 16.04 10.13
CA ALA A 216 -26.65 15.54 8.86
C ALA A 216 -25.58 15.55 7.77
N GLY A 217 -24.76 16.61 7.67
CA GLY A 217 -23.65 16.66 6.74
C GLY A 217 -22.64 15.53 6.98
N ARG A 218 -22.30 15.25 8.24
CA ARG A 218 -21.41 14.14 8.62
C ARG A 218 -22.03 12.78 8.34
N THR A 219 -23.29 12.57 8.72
CA THR A 219 -24.03 11.34 8.42
C THR A 219 -24.10 11.09 6.91
N LEU A 220 -24.44 12.12 6.12
CA LEU A 220 -24.48 12.02 4.67
C LEU A 220 -23.10 11.65 4.11
N LEU A 221 -22.02 12.25 4.60
CA LEU A 221 -20.66 11.90 4.19
C LEU A 221 -20.27 10.47 4.58
N LEU A 222 -20.68 9.99 5.76
CA LEU A 222 -20.43 8.60 6.20
C LEU A 222 -21.17 7.60 5.31
N LEU A 223 -22.45 7.84 5.05
CA LEU A 223 -23.25 7.01 4.14
C LEU A 223 -22.69 7.07 2.71
N TRP A 224 -22.23 8.23 2.27
CA TRP A 224 -21.63 8.41 0.96
C TRP A 224 -20.30 7.67 0.82
N GLY A 225 -19.45 7.71 1.86
CA GLY A 225 -18.21 6.93 1.91
C GLY A 225 -18.45 5.43 1.87
N LEU A 226 -19.47 4.94 2.59
CA LEU A 226 -19.90 3.54 2.51
C LEU A 226 -20.41 3.16 1.13
N ALA A 227 -21.22 4.03 0.50
CA ALA A 227 -21.74 3.81 -0.85
C ALA A 227 -20.60 3.78 -1.89
N LEU A 228 -19.61 4.65 -1.76
CA LEU A 228 -18.40 4.65 -2.59
C LEU A 228 -17.60 3.36 -2.42
N LEU A 229 -17.34 2.95 -1.18
CA LEU A 229 -16.62 1.71 -0.88
C LEU A 229 -17.35 0.50 -1.47
N ALA A 230 -18.67 0.43 -1.30
CA ALA A 230 -19.50 -0.60 -1.89
C ALA A 230 -19.44 -0.58 -3.42
N GLY A 231 -19.55 0.61 -4.04
CA GLY A 231 -19.43 0.76 -5.50
C GLY A 231 -18.08 0.28 -6.03
N VAL A 232 -16.99 0.58 -5.32
CA VAL A 232 -15.64 0.12 -5.66
C VAL A 232 -15.52 -1.40 -5.49
N LEU A 233 -15.99 -1.97 -4.38
CA LEU A 233 -15.96 -3.41 -4.14
C LEU A 233 -16.79 -4.18 -5.18
N TRP A 234 -17.95 -3.65 -5.55
CA TRP A 234 -18.78 -4.20 -6.61
C TRP A 234 -18.08 -4.15 -7.98
N PHE A 235 -17.48 -3.00 -8.32
CA PHE A 235 -16.74 -2.83 -9.58
C PHE A 235 -15.52 -3.77 -9.64
N LEU A 236 -14.74 -3.85 -8.56
CA LEU A 236 -13.60 -4.76 -8.47
C LEU A 236 -14.05 -6.21 -8.63
N ASN A 237 -15.11 -6.62 -7.94
CA ASN A 237 -15.66 -7.96 -8.06
C ASN A 237 -16.05 -8.29 -9.51
N ARG A 238 -16.72 -7.35 -10.20
CA ARG A 238 -17.09 -7.52 -11.62
C ARG A 238 -15.90 -7.50 -12.58
N ALA A 239 -14.90 -6.66 -12.32
CA ALA A 239 -13.70 -6.57 -13.16
C ALA A 239 -12.81 -7.82 -13.01
N LEU A 240 -12.76 -8.40 -11.81
CA LEU A 240 -11.93 -9.55 -11.48
C LEU A 240 -12.63 -10.86 -11.85
N GLU A 241 -13.95 -10.92 -11.74
CA GLU A 241 -14.73 -12.13 -11.96
C GLU A 241 -15.98 -11.86 -12.82
N PRO A 242 -15.80 -11.55 -14.12
CA PRO A 242 -16.92 -11.19 -15.01
C PRO A 242 -17.91 -12.34 -15.25
N GLN A 243 -17.58 -13.56 -14.80
CA GLN A 243 -18.33 -14.79 -15.04
C GLN A 243 -19.49 -15.00 -14.05
N TYR A 244 -19.55 -14.26 -12.93
CA TYR A 244 -20.59 -14.48 -11.92
C TYR A 244 -21.88 -13.69 -12.19
N PRO A 245 -23.06 -14.28 -11.90
CA PRO A 245 -24.33 -13.59 -12.07
C PRO A 245 -24.47 -12.39 -11.10
N PRO A 246 -25.05 -11.27 -11.55
CA PRO A 246 -25.13 -10.02 -10.78
C PRO A 246 -25.76 -10.16 -9.38
N ILE A 247 -26.71 -11.07 -9.22
CA ILE A 247 -27.49 -11.23 -7.98
C ILE A 247 -26.62 -11.70 -6.81
N ALA A 248 -25.69 -12.65 -7.04
CA ALA A 248 -24.79 -13.12 -5.98
C ALA A 248 -23.88 -11.99 -5.46
N SER A 249 -23.41 -11.11 -6.36
CA SER A 249 -22.60 -9.96 -5.99
C SER A 249 -23.33 -8.93 -5.12
N LEU A 250 -24.66 -8.81 -5.25
CA LEU A 250 -25.47 -7.85 -4.51
C LEU A 250 -25.72 -8.27 -3.06
N TRP A 251 -25.95 -9.56 -2.81
CA TRP A 251 -26.12 -10.08 -1.45
C TRP A 251 -24.85 -9.91 -0.61
N HIS A 252 -23.68 -10.16 -1.19
CA HIS A 252 -22.41 -9.97 -0.50
C HIS A 252 -22.13 -8.48 -0.21
N LEU A 253 -22.46 -7.62 -1.17
CA LEU A 253 -22.39 -6.17 -0.98
C LEU A 253 -23.25 -5.71 0.21
N GLN A 254 -24.47 -6.24 0.32
CA GLN A 254 -25.38 -5.92 1.43
C GLN A 254 -24.84 -6.39 2.78
N ALA A 255 -24.30 -7.61 2.86
CA ALA A 255 -23.73 -8.13 4.10
C ALA A 255 -22.52 -7.29 4.57
N GLN A 256 -21.65 -6.90 3.64
CA GLN A 256 -20.50 -6.03 3.93
C GLN A 256 -20.95 -4.63 4.34
N LEU A 257 -21.92 -4.05 3.64
CA LEU A 257 -22.45 -2.73 3.98
C LEU A 257 -23.15 -2.74 5.35
N ALA A 258 -23.93 -3.79 5.66
CA ALA A 258 -24.57 -3.96 6.95
C ALA A 258 -23.54 -4.06 8.08
N GLY A 259 -22.49 -4.88 7.91
CA GLY A 259 -21.40 -4.98 8.88
C GLY A 259 -20.70 -3.64 9.11
N ALA A 260 -20.42 -2.88 8.04
CA ALA A 260 -19.79 -1.57 8.13
C ALA A 260 -20.68 -0.53 8.84
N VAL A 261 -21.99 -0.52 8.55
CA VAL A 261 -22.96 0.34 9.23
C VAL A 261 -23.03 0.02 10.73
N VAL A 262 -23.09 -1.26 11.10
CA VAL A 262 -23.13 -1.68 12.52
C VAL A 262 -21.85 -1.26 13.26
N LEU A 263 -20.68 -1.46 12.64
CA LEU A 263 -19.40 -1.04 13.23
C LEU A 263 -19.30 0.48 13.39
N LEU A 264 -19.77 1.26 12.40
CA LEU A 264 -19.80 2.72 12.49
C LEU A 264 -20.77 3.21 13.56
N ALA A 265 -21.95 2.59 13.69
CA ALA A 265 -22.90 2.91 14.74
C ALA A 265 -22.34 2.57 16.13
N ALA A 266 -21.70 1.41 16.28
CA ALA A 266 -21.05 1.01 17.53
C ALA A 266 -19.88 1.94 17.91
N TRP A 267 -19.09 2.40 16.93
CA TRP A 267 -18.05 3.40 17.16
C TRP A 267 -18.65 4.74 17.54
N ALA A 268 -19.62 5.25 16.78
CA ALA A 268 -20.31 6.50 17.10
C ALA A 268 -20.93 6.49 18.51
N TRP A 269 -21.43 5.33 18.96
CA TRP A 269 -21.94 5.14 20.30
C TRP A 269 -20.85 5.22 21.37
N HIS A 270 -19.70 4.57 21.15
CA HIS A 270 -18.62 4.50 22.14
C HIS A 270 -17.77 5.79 22.21
N ASP A 271 -17.42 6.38 21.07
CA ASP A 271 -16.53 7.54 20.99
C ASP A 271 -16.84 8.36 19.71
N PRO A 272 -17.91 9.18 19.73
CA PRO A 272 -18.31 9.99 18.57
C PRO A 272 -17.25 11.03 18.20
N VAL A 273 -16.36 11.38 19.14
CA VAL A 273 -15.32 12.39 18.97
C VAL A 273 -14.17 11.85 18.13
N SER A 274 -13.73 10.62 18.40
CA SER A 274 -12.72 9.99 17.54
C SER A 274 -13.26 9.58 16.17
N LEU A 275 -14.56 9.29 16.04
CA LEU A 275 -15.16 9.09 14.72
C LEU A 275 -15.06 10.37 13.87
N ALA A 276 -15.30 11.54 14.48
CA ALA A 276 -15.15 12.83 13.80
C ALA A 276 -13.68 13.14 13.42
N TRP A 277 -12.71 12.69 14.21
CA TRP A 277 -11.28 12.80 13.90
C TRP A 277 -10.89 12.12 12.59
N VAL A 278 -11.31 10.87 12.40
CA VAL A 278 -10.92 10.04 11.23
C VAL A 278 -11.35 10.68 9.91
N TRP A 279 -12.40 11.51 9.91
CA TRP A 279 -13.02 12.01 8.68
C TRP A 279 -12.79 13.48 8.37
N SER A 280 -12.35 14.30 9.33
CA SER A 280 -11.89 15.68 9.10
C SER A 280 -10.90 15.79 7.93
N LYS A 281 -10.06 14.76 7.74
CA LYS A 281 -9.05 14.67 6.67
C LYS A 281 -9.51 13.93 5.40
N ALA A 282 -10.73 13.37 5.36
CA ALA A 282 -11.19 12.47 4.29
C ALA A 282 -12.05 13.15 3.21
N GLY A 283 -12.42 14.43 3.38
CA GLY A 283 -13.29 15.16 2.43
C GLY A 283 -12.78 15.12 0.99
N GLY A 284 -11.46 15.24 0.78
CA GLY A 284 -10.86 15.13 -0.56
C GLY A 284 -11.00 13.76 -1.21
N VAL A 285 -10.96 12.68 -0.43
CA VAL A 285 -11.13 11.30 -0.91
C VAL A 285 -12.56 11.07 -1.39
N LEU A 286 -13.55 11.61 -0.65
CA LEU A 286 -14.95 11.53 -1.03
C LEU A 286 -15.27 12.36 -2.27
N VAL A 287 -14.72 13.58 -2.38
CA VAL A 287 -14.88 14.41 -3.60
C VAL A 287 -14.28 13.70 -4.82
N GLY A 288 -13.08 13.12 -4.69
CA GLY A 288 -12.46 12.33 -5.75
C GLY A 288 -13.30 11.12 -6.16
N GLY A 289 -13.80 10.33 -5.20
CA GLY A 289 -14.70 9.21 -5.47
C GLY A 289 -16.02 9.63 -6.13
N THR A 290 -16.60 10.75 -5.69
CA THR A 290 -17.82 11.33 -6.25
C THR A 290 -17.61 11.83 -7.68
N ALA A 291 -16.47 12.46 -7.96
CA ALA A 291 -16.14 12.94 -9.30
C ALA A 291 -15.92 11.77 -10.27
N VAL A 292 -15.34 10.66 -9.81
CA VAL A 292 -15.20 9.44 -10.61
C VAL A 292 -16.57 8.83 -10.93
N LEU A 293 -17.43 8.64 -9.92
CA LEU A 293 -18.79 8.11 -10.14
C LEU A 293 -19.67 9.09 -10.95
N GLY A 294 -19.59 10.39 -10.65
CA GLY A 294 -20.32 11.45 -11.32
C GLY A 294 -19.88 11.65 -12.76
N GLY A 295 -18.57 11.55 -13.03
CA GLY A 295 -18.02 11.50 -14.39
C GLY A 295 -18.53 10.29 -15.15
N VAL A 296 -18.55 9.10 -14.52
CA VAL A 296 -19.14 7.89 -15.09
C VAL A 296 -20.63 8.06 -15.38
N VAL A 297 -21.39 8.82 -14.57
CA VAL A 297 -22.84 9.08 -14.78
C VAL A 297 -23.10 10.19 -15.80
N LEU A 298 -22.34 11.28 -15.81
CA LEU A 298 -22.48 12.38 -16.77
C LEU A 298 -22.09 11.95 -18.18
N LEU A 299 -21.06 11.09 -18.31
CA LEU A 299 -20.70 10.44 -19.57
C LEU A 299 -21.83 9.51 -20.10
N ARG A 300 -22.83 9.14 -19.28
CA ARG A 300 -24.03 8.39 -19.71
C ARG A 300 -25.11 9.27 -20.36
N ARG A 301 -25.04 10.60 -20.27
CA ARG A 301 -26.06 11.50 -20.82
C ARG A 301 -25.81 11.95 -22.25
N PHE A 302 -24.73 11.52 -22.91
CA PHE A 302 -24.53 11.79 -24.33
C PHE A 302 -25.49 10.94 -25.19
N PRO A 303 -26.42 11.55 -25.93
CA PRO A 303 -27.52 10.84 -26.58
C PRO A 303 -27.05 10.22 -27.92
N GLY A 304 -27.29 8.93 -28.07
CA GLY A 304 -26.98 8.18 -29.29
C GLY A 304 -27.56 6.76 -29.29
N LEU A 305 -28.78 6.59 -28.76
CA LEU A 305 -29.51 5.31 -28.82
C LEU A 305 -30.67 5.42 -29.82
N PRO A 306 -30.85 4.46 -30.75
CA PRO A 306 -31.91 4.52 -31.76
C PRO A 306 -33.31 4.33 -31.13
N ALA A 307 -34.27 5.09 -31.63
CA ALA A 307 -35.69 4.94 -31.34
C ALA A 307 -36.22 3.64 -31.97
N GLY A 308 -36.42 2.62 -31.15
CA GLY A 308 -36.94 1.31 -31.57
C GLY A 308 -37.03 0.37 -30.36
N TRP A 309 -37.89 0.73 -29.41
CA TRP A 309 -37.97 0.11 -28.07
C TRP A 309 -39.38 -0.43 -27.82
N GLY A 310 -39.60 -1.71 -28.14
CA GLY A 310 -40.81 -2.45 -27.80
C GLY A 310 -40.53 -3.62 -26.85
N ASN A 311 -41.28 -3.68 -25.74
CA ASN A 311 -41.58 -4.82 -24.87
C ASN A 311 -40.60 -5.45 -23.85
N SER A 312 -39.39 -4.93 -23.60
CA SER A 312 -38.60 -5.40 -22.41
C SER A 312 -38.87 -4.58 -21.13
N THR A 313 -38.64 -5.14 -19.94
CA THR A 313 -38.85 -4.43 -18.66
C THR A 313 -37.64 -3.53 -18.30
N LEU A 314 -37.88 -2.44 -17.56
CA LEU A 314 -36.88 -1.42 -17.20
C LEU A 314 -35.56 -1.98 -16.60
N PRO A 315 -35.56 -3.02 -15.75
CA PRO A 315 -34.32 -3.58 -15.17
C PRO A 315 -33.47 -4.38 -16.16
N GLU A 316 -34.07 -5.13 -17.08
CA GLU A 316 -33.34 -5.79 -18.17
C GLU A 316 -32.78 -4.76 -19.15
N ARG A 317 -33.54 -3.69 -19.40
CA ARG A 317 -33.06 -2.54 -20.17
C ARG A 317 -31.87 -1.89 -19.48
N VAL A 318 -31.88 -1.74 -18.15
CA VAL A 318 -30.77 -1.15 -17.40
C VAL A 318 -29.58 -2.10 -17.33
N SER A 319 -29.77 -3.41 -17.11
CA SER A 319 -28.67 -4.38 -17.09
C SER A 319 -28.05 -4.56 -18.48
N ALA A 320 -28.84 -4.77 -19.52
CA ALA A 320 -28.36 -4.88 -20.90
C ALA A 320 -27.84 -3.54 -21.45
N ALA A 321 -28.37 -2.40 -20.99
CA ALA A 321 -27.80 -1.10 -21.31
C ALA A 321 -26.52 -0.82 -20.52
N LEU A 322 -26.37 -1.26 -19.26
CA LEU A 322 -25.15 -1.10 -18.46
C LEU A 322 -24.05 -2.05 -18.91
N GLU A 323 -24.37 -3.31 -19.17
CA GLU A 323 -23.47 -4.32 -19.68
C GLU A 323 -23.11 -3.99 -21.14
N GLY A 324 -24.10 -3.60 -21.95
CA GLY A 324 -23.91 -2.98 -23.26
C GLY A 324 -23.15 -1.65 -23.22
N LEU A 325 -23.29 -0.81 -22.19
CA LEU A 325 -22.54 0.45 -22.05
C LEU A 325 -21.09 0.17 -21.66
N VAL A 326 -20.86 -0.67 -20.66
CA VAL A 326 -19.52 -0.98 -20.18
C VAL A 326 -18.76 -1.69 -21.29
N THR A 327 -19.37 -2.66 -21.96
CA THR A 327 -18.74 -3.35 -23.09
C THR A 327 -18.62 -2.49 -24.35
N ARG A 328 -19.58 -1.61 -24.68
CA ARG A 328 -19.48 -0.71 -25.86
C ARG A 328 -18.70 0.57 -25.61
N HIS A 329 -18.57 1.07 -24.38
CA HIS A 329 -18.00 2.40 -24.07
C HIS A 329 -16.73 2.34 -23.22
N ALA A 330 -16.45 1.27 -22.46
CA ALA A 330 -15.10 1.09 -21.91
C ALA A 330 -14.02 1.04 -23.01
N PRO A 331 -14.27 0.46 -24.20
CA PRO A 331 -13.36 0.60 -25.35
C PRO A 331 -13.30 2.01 -25.94
N ARG A 332 -14.32 2.86 -25.70
CA ARG A 332 -14.32 4.28 -26.14
C ARG A 332 -13.56 5.18 -25.17
N LEU A 333 -13.67 4.93 -23.86
CA LEU A 333 -12.92 5.62 -22.80
C LEU A 333 -11.43 5.24 -22.78
N THR A 334 -11.11 3.96 -23.02
CA THR A 334 -9.74 3.48 -23.27
C THR A 334 -9.33 3.58 -24.75
N GLY A 335 -10.27 4.04 -25.57
CA GLY A 335 -10.10 4.31 -26.99
C GLY A 335 -9.38 5.63 -27.20
N THR A 336 -8.97 5.85 -28.44
CA THR A 336 -8.17 7.02 -28.79
C THR A 336 -8.84 8.36 -28.48
N THR A 337 -10.17 8.44 -28.53
CA THR A 337 -10.92 9.65 -28.17
C THR A 337 -10.90 9.91 -26.68
N GLY A 338 -11.18 8.91 -25.84
CA GLY A 338 -11.11 9.06 -24.39
C GLY A 338 -9.71 9.46 -23.94
N LEU A 339 -8.68 8.83 -24.52
CA LEU A 339 -7.29 9.17 -24.24
C LEU A 339 -6.96 10.62 -24.61
N ALA A 340 -7.37 11.09 -25.79
CA ALA A 340 -7.17 12.48 -26.20
C ALA A 340 -7.87 13.47 -25.25
N VAL A 341 -9.09 13.15 -24.78
CA VAL A 341 -9.80 13.97 -23.80
C VAL A 341 -9.05 14.01 -22.46
N PHE A 342 -8.60 12.87 -21.94
CA PHE A 342 -7.82 12.84 -20.69
C PHE A 342 -6.49 13.58 -20.83
N THR A 343 -5.79 13.45 -21.96
CA THR A 343 -4.57 14.21 -22.23
C THR A 343 -4.85 15.72 -22.27
N ALA A 344 -5.91 16.14 -22.96
CA ALA A 344 -6.30 17.56 -23.00
C ALA A 344 -6.68 18.10 -21.62
N LEU A 345 -7.42 17.32 -20.83
CA LEU A 345 -7.76 17.67 -19.45
C LEU A 345 -6.51 17.76 -18.56
N ALA A 346 -5.56 16.84 -18.69
CA ALA A 346 -4.32 16.89 -17.92
C ALA A 346 -3.49 18.15 -18.28
N HIS A 347 -3.40 18.51 -19.56
CA HIS A 347 -2.77 19.76 -19.98
C HIS A 347 -3.51 20.99 -19.43
N LEU A 348 -4.84 20.99 -19.45
CA LEU A 348 -5.62 22.07 -18.84
C LEU A 348 -5.32 22.19 -17.33
N LEU A 349 -5.25 21.06 -16.61
CA LEU A 349 -4.91 21.05 -15.19
C LEU A 349 -3.48 21.56 -14.92
N LEU A 350 -2.53 21.37 -15.85
CA LEU A 350 -1.18 21.93 -15.75
C LEU A 350 -1.12 23.44 -15.96
N LEU A 351 -2.09 24.03 -16.66
CA LEU A 351 -2.15 25.45 -16.97
C LEU A 351 -2.97 26.27 -15.96
N LEU A 352 -3.84 25.62 -15.20
CA LEU A 352 -4.70 26.28 -14.21
C LEU A 352 -3.98 26.44 -12.87
N PRO A 353 -4.18 27.54 -12.12
CA PRO A 353 -3.55 27.78 -10.81
C PRO A 353 -4.17 26.91 -9.70
N LEU A 354 -3.98 25.60 -9.79
CA LEU A 354 -4.51 24.59 -8.87
C LEU A 354 -3.52 24.24 -7.75
N PRO A 355 -3.96 23.58 -6.67
CA PRO A 355 -3.04 23.03 -5.67
C PRO A 355 -1.98 22.11 -6.27
N VAL A 356 -0.78 22.07 -5.68
CA VAL A 356 0.39 21.30 -6.16
C VAL A 356 0.07 19.83 -6.43
N ALA A 357 -0.83 19.22 -5.64
CA ALA A 357 -1.25 17.84 -5.85
C ALA A 357 -1.93 17.60 -7.22
N TRP A 358 -2.74 18.55 -7.69
CA TRP A 358 -3.42 18.45 -8.99
C TRP A 358 -2.44 18.62 -10.15
N HIS A 359 -1.54 19.61 -10.04
CA HIS A 359 -0.46 19.81 -11.00
C HIS A 359 0.44 18.57 -11.10
N GLY A 360 0.89 18.04 -9.98
CA GLY A 360 1.74 16.86 -9.95
C GLY A 360 1.04 15.60 -10.47
N GLY A 361 -0.25 15.42 -10.15
CA GLY A 361 -1.05 14.32 -10.71
C GLY A 361 -1.19 14.41 -12.23
N ALA A 362 -1.47 15.61 -12.75
CA ALA A 362 -1.55 15.86 -14.19
C ALA A 362 -0.18 15.67 -14.88
N ALA A 363 0.90 16.15 -14.26
CA ALA A 363 2.27 15.96 -14.72
C ALA A 363 2.60 14.47 -14.86
N TRP A 364 2.35 13.67 -13.82
CA TRP A 364 2.58 12.23 -13.86
C TRP A 364 1.75 11.51 -14.92
N PHE A 365 0.50 11.95 -15.15
CA PHE A 365 -0.32 11.40 -16.21
C PHE A 365 0.29 11.65 -17.59
N VAL A 366 0.63 12.90 -17.91
CA VAL A 366 1.20 13.27 -19.23
C VAL A 366 2.56 12.62 -19.45
N LEU A 367 3.42 12.64 -18.44
CA LEU A 367 4.76 12.05 -18.53
C LEU A 367 4.72 10.52 -18.64
N GLY A 368 3.81 9.85 -17.92
CA GLY A 368 3.68 8.40 -17.96
C GLY A 368 2.95 7.85 -19.19
N LEU A 369 2.11 8.66 -19.84
CA LEU A 369 1.28 8.24 -20.97
C LEU A 369 2.06 7.58 -22.14
N PRO A 370 3.12 8.18 -22.70
CA PRO A 370 3.83 7.58 -23.84
C PRO A 370 4.44 6.22 -23.48
N GLY A 371 4.95 6.07 -22.26
CA GLY A 371 5.50 4.81 -21.76
C GLY A 371 4.43 3.73 -21.65
N ALA A 372 3.27 4.09 -21.12
CA ALA A 372 2.13 3.17 -21.04
C ALA A 372 1.65 2.71 -22.42
N LEU A 373 1.56 3.63 -23.38
CA LEU A 373 1.18 3.33 -24.76
C LEU A 373 2.21 2.44 -25.46
N LEU A 374 3.50 2.69 -25.24
CA LEU A 374 4.58 1.91 -25.83
C LEU A 374 4.57 0.47 -25.31
N ALA A 375 4.41 0.28 -24.00
CA ALA A 375 4.30 -1.06 -23.41
C ALA A 375 3.09 -1.83 -23.99
N LEU A 376 1.93 -1.20 -24.09
CA LEU A 376 0.73 -1.77 -24.71
C LEU A 376 0.86 -2.00 -26.22
N ARG A 377 1.79 -1.31 -26.89
CA ARG A 377 2.13 -1.51 -28.29
C ARG A 377 3.08 -2.68 -28.51
N LEU A 378 3.99 -2.91 -27.58
CA LEU A 378 4.91 -4.05 -27.58
C LEU A 378 4.23 -5.35 -27.11
N ALA A 379 3.15 -5.25 -26.34
CA ALA A 379 2.32 -6.37 -25.89
C ALA A 379 0.92 -6.40 -26.55
N PRO A 380 0.80 -6.49 -27.90
CA PRO A 380 -0.50 -6.42 -28.58
C PRO A 380 -1.42 -7.59 -28.21
N GLU A 381 -0.84 -8.76 -27.90
CA GLU A 381 -1.56 -9.98 -27.52
C GLU A 381 -2.27 -9.83 -26.16
N GLU A 382 -1.73 -8.98 -25.28
CA GLU A 382 -2.27 -8.77 -23.94
C GLU A 382 -3.46 -7.80 -23.90
N ARG A 383 -3.72 -7.10 -25.01
CA ARG A 383 -4.78 -6.08 -25.11
C ARG A 383 -6.18 -6.63 -24.87
N HIS A 384 -6.40 -7.89 -25.23
CA HIS A 384 -7.69 -8.56 -25.13
C HIS A 384 -7.82 -9.41 -23.86
N LEU A 385 -6.71 -9.69 -23.17
CA LEU A 385 -6.65 -10.76 -22.18
C LEU A 385 -7.10 -10.33 -20.77
N ARG A 386 -7.08 -9.04 -20.40
CA ARG A 386 -7.78 -8.40 -19.25
C ARG A 386 -7.38 -6.92 -19.08
N PRO A 387 -8.29 -6.02 -18.67
CA PRO A 387 -7.95 -4.61 -18.36
C PRO A 387 -6.83 -4.46 -17.33
N LEU A 388 -6.75 -5.36 -16.34
CA LEU A 388 -5.73 -5.32 -15.29
C LEU A 388 -4.31 -5.58 -15.83
N VAL A 389 -4.14 -6.47 -16.82
CA VAL A 389 -2.83 -6.71 -17.45
C VAL A 389 -2.39 -5.46 -18.22
N GLY A 390 -3.33 -4.84 -18.94
CA GLY A 390 -3.07 -3.59 -19.65
C GLY A 390 -2.69 -2.45 -18.70
N LEU A 391 -3.38 -2.32 -17.56
CA LEU A 391 -3.04 -1.35 -16.53
C LEU A 391 -1.65 -1.62 -15.92
N PHE A 392 -1.35 -2.88 -15.61
CA PHE A 392 -0.06 -3.29 -15.05
C PHE A 392 1.10 -3.00 -16.00
N LEU A 393 1.03 -3.46 -17.25
CA LEU A 393 2.07 -3.18 -18.25
C LEU A 393 2.14 -1.70 -18.62
N GLY A 394 1.00 -1.02 -18.66
CA GLY A 394 0.92 0.43 -18.85
C GLY A 394 1.64 1.18 -17.74
N LEU A 395 1.44 0.79 -16.49
CA LEU A 395 2.15 1.34 -15.34
C LEU A 395 3.66 1.08 -15.40
N CYS A 396 4.07 -0.16 -15.71
CA CYS A 396 5.49 -0.49 -15.93
C CYS A 396 6.12 0.43 -16.98
N GLY A 397 5.48 0.55 -18.15
CA GLY A 397 5.97 1.41 -19.22
C GLY A 397 5.97 2.89 -18.84
N GLY A 398 4.93 3.36 -18.16
CA GLY A 398 4.78 4.77 -17.77
C GLY A 398 5.81 5.23 -16.75
N LEU A 399 6.17 4.38 -15.79
CA LEU A 399 7.25 4.66 -14.84
C LEU A 399 8.66 4.41 -15.41
N ALA A 400 8.77 3.76 -16.56
CA ALA A 400 10.04 3.48 -17.21
C ALA A 400 10.46 4.55 -18.23
N LEU A 401 9.54 5.01 -19.09
CA LEU A 401 9.94 5.81 -20.25
C LEU A 401 10.35 7.25 -19.90
N ALA A 402 9.54 7.95 -19.09
CA ALA A 402 9.80 9.38 -18.80
C ALA A 402 11.15 9.62 -18.10
N PRO A 403 11.58 8.80 -17.11
CA PRO A 403 12.92 8.93 -16.53
C PRO A 403 14.04 8.72 -17.56
N LEU A 404 13.86 7.81 -18.52
CA LEU A 404 14.85 7.59 -19.58
C LEU A 404 14.94 8.78 -20.54
N LEU A 405 13.81 9.41 -20.87
CA LEU A 405 13.80 10.64 -21.66
C LEU A 405 14.48 11.78 -20.90
N LEU A 406 14.20 11.92 -19.59
CA LEU A 406 14.87 12.90 -18.75
C LEU A 406 16.37 12.63 -18.65
N LEU A 407 16.80 11.37 -18.53
CA LEU A 407 18.22 11.00 -18.54
C LEU A 407 18.90 11.37 -19.86
N LEU A 408 18.23 11.17 -21.00
CA LEU A 408 18.75 11.59 -22.31
C LEU A 408 18.84 13.11 -22.44
N LEU A 409 17.88 13.86 -21.87
CA LEU A 409 17.94 15.32 -21.83
C LEU A 409 19.04 15.83 -20.90
N HIS A 410 19.26 15.16 -19.76
CA HIS A 410 20.34 15.46 -18.81
C HIS A 410 21.72 15.23 -19.41
N ALA A 411 21.84 14.38 -20.44
CA ALA A 411 23.10 14.23 -21.17
C ALA A 411 23.47 15.47 -22.01
N LEU A 412 22.54 16.41 -22.19
CA LEU A 412 22.82 17.71 -22.80
C LEU A 412 23.29 18.70 -21.71
N PRO A 413 24.33 19.52 -21.98
CA PRO A 413 24.87 20.42 -20.98
C PRO A 413 23.85 21.50 -20.57
N GLY A 414 23.79 21.79 -19.27
CA GLY A 414 22.99 22.87 -18.70
C GLY A 414 21.66 22.43 -18.09
N ALA A 415 20.82 23.41 -17.75
CA ALA A 415 19.56 23.16 -17.06
C ALA A 415 18.58 22.34 -17.90
N VAL A 416 17.87 21.42 -17.24
CA VAL A 416 16.85 20.60 -17.91
C VAL A 416 15.73 21.51 -18.42
N VAL A 417 15.54 21.47 -19.73
CA VAL A 417 14.53 22.27 -20.40
C VAL A 417 13.18 21.55 -20.34
N TRP A 418 12.29 22.00 -19.47
CA TRP A 418 11.01 21.34 -19.18
C TRP A 418 10.12 21.15 -20.41
N TRP A 419 10.11 22.11 -21.34
CA TRP A 419 9.30 22.03 -22.55
C TRP A 419 9.84 20.96 -23.51
N ALA A 420 11.13 20.66 -23.50
CA ALA A 420 11.71 19.62 -24.35
C ALA A 420 11.22 18.23 -23.91
N LEU A 421 11.16 18.00 -22.59
CA LEU A 421 10.58 16.79 -22.02
C LEU A 421 9.09 16.66 -22.35
N LEU A 422 8.32 17.74 -22.19
CA LEU A 422 6.88 17.74 -22.49
C LEU A 422 6.62 17.47 -23.97
N ILE A 423 7.30 18.18 -24.88
CA ILE A 423 7.18 17.98 -26.33
C ILE A 423 7.54 16.55 -26.71
N ALA A 424 8.62 15.99 -26.15
CA ALA A 424 9.01 14.61 -26.43
C ALA A 424 7.91 13.62 -26.00
N CYS A 425 7.35 13.79 -24.79
CA CYS A 425 6.28 12.93 -24.28
C CYS A 425 4.98 13.06 -25.10
N ASP A 426 4.59 14.27 -25.47
CA ASP A 426 3.39 14.53 -26.27
C ASP A 426 3.54 14.01 -27.70
N ALA A 427 4.67 14.27 -28.36
CA ALA A 427 4.95 13.78 -29.70
C ALA A 427 4.91 12.25 -29.73
N LEU A 428 5.57 11.58 -28.77
CA LEU A 428 5.51 10.13 -28.64
C LEU A 428 4.09 9.62 -28.39
N SER A 429 3.34 10.30 -27.52
CA SER A 429 1.94 9.94 -27.25
C SER A 429 1.09 10.04 -28.51
N VAL A 430 1.18 11.14 -29.26
CA VAL A 430 0.47 11.34 -30.52
C VAL A 430 0.84 10.26 -31.53
N VAL A 431 2.13 9.97 -31.71
CA VAL A 431 2.61 8.92 -32.63
C VAL A 431 2.08 7.55 -32.23
N LEU A 432 2.13 7.19 -30.95
CA LEU A 432 1.67 5.88 -30.47
C LEU A 432 0.14 5.74 -30.55
N VAL A 433 -0.61 6.82 -30.29
CA VAL A 433 -2.06 6.86 -30.49
C VAL A 433 -2.41 6.74 -31.97
N TRP A 434 -1.71 7.46 -32.84
CA TRP A 434 -1.87 7.39 -34.29
C TRP A 434 -1.59 5.97 -34.81
N GLN A 435 -0.43 5.40 -34.46
CA GLN A 435 -0.09 4.03 -34.82
C GLN A 435 -1.14 3.03 -34.32
N ARG A 436 -1.67 3.23 -33.10
CA ARG A 436 -2.75 2.39 -32.56
C ARG A 436 -4.02 2.46 -33.40
N ARG A 437 -4.33 3.59 -34.05
CA ARG A 437 -5.47 3.70 -34.99
C ARG A 437 -5.19 3.00 -36.33
N VAL A 438 -3.98 3.18 -36.87
CA VAL A 438 -3.66 2.75 -38.24
C VAL A 438 -3.27 1.27 -38.34
N THR A 439 -2.73 0.67 -37.27
CA THR A 439 -2.44 -0.76 -37.24
C THR A 439 -3.49 -1.49 -36.39
N PRO A 440 -4.67 -1.82 -36.94
CA PRO A 440 -5.57 -2.74 -36.27
C PRO A 440 -4.79 -4.04 -36.07
N VAL A 441 -4.66 -4.47 -34.82
CA VAL A 441 -4.05 -5.76 -34.52
C VAL A 441 -5.03 -6.80 -35.05
N PRO A 442 -4.67 -7.60 -36.06
CA PRO A 442 -5.53 -8.68 -36.52
C PRO A 442 -5.79 -9.54 -35.29
N TRP A 443 -7.05 -9.65 -34.89
CA TRP A 443 -7.42 -10.58 -33.83
C TRP A 443 -7.14 -11.99 -34.39
N SER A 444 -5.99 -12.54 -34.04
CA SER A 444 -5.72 -13.95 -34.28
C SER A 444 -6.69 -14.71 -33.39
N GLY A 445 -7.78 -15.23 -33.96
CA GLY A 445 -8.81 -15.99 -33.26
C GLY A 445 -8.31 -17.22 -32.48
N ALA A 446 -7.00 -17.50 -32.52
CA ALA A 446 -6.30 -18.39 -31.60
C ALA A 446 -6.03 -17.73 -30.22
N SER A 447 -6.94 -16.89 -29.73
CA SER A 447 -7.03 -16.68 -28.28
C SER A 447 -7.50 -18.01 -27.71
N HIS A 448 -6.56 -18.88 -27.32
CA HIS A 448 -6.88 -19.81 -26.26
C HIS A 448 -7.29 -18.92 -25.08
N PRO A 449 -8.59 -18.83 -24.69
CA PRO A 449 -8.91 -18.31 -23.38
C PRO A 449 -7.99 -19.04 -22.43
N LEU A 450 -7.41 -18.31 -21.47
CA LEU A 450 -6.76 -18.92 -20.31
C LEU A 450 -7.51 -20.21 -19.99
N PRO A 451 -6.93 -21.42 -20.17
CA PRO A 451 -7.54 -22.64 -19.68
C PRO A 451 -7.35 -22.58 -18.17
N LEU A 452 -8.10 -21.69 -17.53
CA LEU A 452 -8.26 -21.61 -16.10
C LEU A 452 -9.26 -22.69 -15.77
N ALA A 453 -8.78 -23.93 -15.84
CA ALA A 453 -9.54 -25.11 -15.45
C ALA A 453 -11.03 -25.02 -15.82
N ASP A 454 -11.33 -25.20 -17.11
CA ASP A 454 -12.40 -26.13 -17.46
C ASP A 454 -11.92 -27.53 -17.01
N GLY A 455 -11.75 -27.71 -15.69
CA GLY A 455 -11.88 -29.02 -15.10
C GLY A 455 -13.35 -29.31 -15.21
N GLY A 456 -13.75 -30.02 -16.27
CA GLY A 456 -15.14 -30.32 -16.58
C GLY A 456 -15.93 -30.69 -15.33
N GLY A 457 -16.95 -29.89 -15.07
CA GLY A 457 -17.86 -30.02 -13.96
C GLY A 457 -18.55 -28.69 -13.78
N ASP A 458 -19.82 -28.61 -14.18
CA ASP A 458 -20.76 -27.52 -13.87
C ASP A 458 -21.04 -27.39 -12.36
N ASP A 459 -20.07 -27.72 -11.51
CA ASP A 459 -20.22 -27.64 -10.08
C ASP A 459 -20.21 -26.16 -9.68
N PRO A 460 -21.32 -25.64 -9.12
CA PRO A 460 -21.37 -24.27 -8.65
C PRO A 460 -20.22 -24.07 -7.67
N VAL A 461 -19.37 -23.07 -7.95
CA VAL A 461 -18.27 -22.69 -7.06
C VAL A 461 -18.88 -22.49 -5.67
N PRO A 462 -18.48 -23.27 -4.65
CA PRO A 462 -19.05 -23.16 -3.32
C PRO A 462 -18.98 -21.71 -2.82
N SER A 463 -20.07 -21.18 -2.28
CA SER A 463 -20.18 -19.80 -1.77
C SER A 463 -19.02 -19.40 -0.85
N LEU A 464 -18.44 -20.36 -0.12
CA LEU A 464 -17.28 -20.19 0.74
C LEU A 464 -15.99 -19.79 -0.01
N LEU A 465 -15.77 -20.29 -1.23
CA LEU A 465 -14.61 -19.95 -2.06
C LEU A 465 -14.72 -18.53 -2.64
N LEU A 466 -15.92 -18.08 -2.95
CA LEU A 466 -16.15 -16.69 -3.35
C LEU A 466 -15.88 -15.73 -2.18
N VAL A 467 -16.40 -16.05 -0.99
CA VAL A 467 -16.17 -15.25 0.22
C VAL A 467 -14.68 -15.15 0.55
N SER A 468 -13.91 -16.25 0.45
CA SER A 468 -12.48 -16.21 0.70
C SER A 468 -11.73 -15.32 -0.30
N ARG A 469 -12.11 -15.32 -1.57
CA ARG A 469 -11.56 -14.41 -2.58
C ARG A 469 -11.91 -12.95 -2.32
N LEU A 470 -13.16 -12.66 -1.95
CA LEU A 470 -13.58 -11.31 -1.58
C LEU A 470 -12.79 -10.78 -0.38
N ILE A 471 -12.53 -11.63 0.62
CA ILE A 471 -11.67 -11.27 1.76
C ILE A 471 -10.26 -10.93 1.28
N LEU A 472 -9.67 -11.75 0.41
CA LEU A 472 -8.34 -11.47 -0.11
C LEU A 472 -8.29 -10.20 -0.97
N TYR A 473 -9.32 -9.92 -1.77
CA TYR A 473 -9.43 -8.65 -2.50
C TYR A 473 -9.57 -7.47 -1.54
N ALA A 474 -10.35 -7.61 -0.46
CA ALA A 474 -10.44 -6.60 0.57
C ALA A 474 -9.07 -6.37 1.25
N LEU A 475 -8.29 -7.42 1.50
CA LEU A 475 -6.93 -7.30 2.05
C LEU A 475 -5.98 -6.58 1.09
N VAL A 476 -6.06 -6.88 -0.21
CA VAL A 476 -5.31 -6.11 -1.21
C VAL A 476 -5.77 -4.65 -1.22
N GLY A 477 -7.07 -4.39 -1.10
CA GLY A 477 -7.63 -3.05 -0.96
C GLY A 477 -7.11 -2.30 0.28
N VAL A 478 -7.02 -2.98 1.43
CA VAL A 478 -6.39 -2.43 2.66
C VAL A 478 -4.91 -2.14 2.43
N GLY A 479 -4.18 -3.03 1.75
CA GLY A 479 -2.79 -2.81 1.38
C GLY A 479 -2.60 -1.60 0.47
N VAL A 480 -3.52 -1.36 -0.48
CA VAL A 480 -3.51 -0.15 -1.33
C VAL A 480 -3.84 1.10 -0.51
N PHE A 481 -4.85 1.02 0.37
CA PHE A 481 -5.20 2.11 1.27
C PHE A 481 -4.01 2.52 2.14
N PHE A 482 -3.32 1.57 2.78
CA PHE A 482 -2.14 1.87 3.59
C PHE A 482 -1.00 2.50 2.80
N ARG A 483 -0.90 2.27 1.48
CA ARG A 483 0.11 2.94 0.65
C ARG A 483 -0.25 4.39 0.31
N LEU A 484 -1.54 4.69 0.16
CA LEU A 484 -2.01 6.01 -0.26
C LEU A 484 -2.38 6.94 0.91
N ALA A 485 -2.81 6.38 2.04
CA ALA A 485 -3.31 7.15 3.17
C ALA A 485 -2.22 8.10 3.69
N PHE A 486 -2.54 9.39 3.77
CA PHE A 486 -1.64 10.43 4.29
C PHE A 486 -0.25 10.48 3.64
N LEU A 487 -0.15 10.14 2.35
CA LEU A 487 1.14 10.03 1.67
C LEU A 487 2.01 11.30 1.74
N GLY A 488 1.38 12.48 1.74
CA GLY A 488 2.08 13.77 1.79
C GLY A 488 2.18 14.40 3.18
N SER A 489 1.95 13.64 4.27
CA SER A 489 1.85 14.28 5.58
C SER A 489 3.14 14.39 6.37
N ALA A 490 4.08 13.46 6.16
CA ALA A 490 5.40 13.53 6.77
C ALA A 490 6.31 14.30 5.83
N GLU A 491 7.15 15.20 6.36
CA GLU A 491 8.22 15.85 5.61
C GLU A 491 9.17 14.80 5.00
N PHE A 492 10.04 15.22 4.07
CA PHE A 492 11.06 14.32 3.53
C PHE A 492 12.04 13.88 4.63
N GLN A 493 12.23 12.58 4.77
CA GLN A 493 13.10 12.00 5.80
C GLN A 493 14.29 11.25 5.17
N GLY A 494 15.45 11.29 5.85
CA GLY A 494 16.62 10.47 5.50
C GLY A 494 17.00 10.51 4.01
N ASP A 495 17.01 9.34 3.37
CA ASP A 495 17.36 9.16 1.96
C ASP A 495 16.41 9.91 1.00
N GLU A 496 15.14 10.18 1.38
CA GLU A 496 14.22 10.95 0.53
C GLU A 496 14.71 12.39 0.32
N GLY A 497 15.16 13.03 1.40
CA GLY A 497 15.69 14.38 1.35
C GLY A 497 16.91 14.47 0.42
N GLN A 498 17.78 13.47 0.46
CA GLN A 498 18.92 13.40 -0.45
C GLN A 498 18.49 13.26 -1.91
N ALA A 499 17.55 12.36 -2.20
CA ALA A 499 17.01 12.19 -3.56
C ALA A 499 16.36 13.48 -4.09
N MET A 500 15.61 14.20 -3.24
CA MET A 500 14.98 15.47 -3.61
C MET A 500 16.00 16.60 -3.85
N ILE A 501 17.06 16.69 -3.04
CA ILE A 501 18.14 17.66 -3.27
C ILE A 501 18.86 17.38 -4.57
N MET A 502 19.16 16.12 -4.86
CA MET A 502 19.77 15.72 -6.14
C MET A 502 18.83 16.01 -7.32
N ALA A 503 17.53 15.77 -7.18
CA ALA A 503 16.54 16.07 -8.20
C ALA A 503 16.48 17.58 -8.51
N ALA A 504 16.50 18.43 -7.49
CA ALA A 504 16.54 19.88 -7.68
C ALA A 504 17.81 20.34 -8.40
N ARG A 505 18.98 19.84 -7.98
CA ARG A 505 20.28 20.14 -8.62
C ARG A 505 20.33 19.67 -10.08
N LEU A 506 19.76 18.50 -10.37
CA LEU A 506 19.60 18.00 -11.73
C LEU A 506 18.78 18.97 -12.59
N VAL A 507 17.61 19.40 -12.11
CA VAL A 507 16.75 20.33 -12.84
C VAL A 507 17.46 21.67 -13.08
N HIS A 508 18.28 22.12 -12.12
CA HIS A 508 19.10 23.33 -12.24
C HIS A 508 20.37 23.18 -13.10
N GLY A 509 20.64 22.01 -13.69
CA GLY A 509 21.73 21.82 -14.63
C GLY A 509 23.08 21.47 -14.01
N GLN A 510 23.07 20.80 -12.87
CA GLN A 510 24.29 20.20 -12.34
C GLN A 510 24.59 18.88 -13.06
N ASP A 511 25.51 18.92 -14.03
CA ASP A 511 25.80 17.81 -14.95
C ASP A 511 26.24 16.50 -14.26
N ASP A 512 27.00 16.59 -13.16
CA ASP A 512 27.61 15.44 -12.48
C ASP A 512 26.73 14.80 -11.40
N ILE A 513 25.57 15.40 -11.08
CA ILE A 513 24.79 15.05 -9.89
C ILE A 513 24.34 13.59 -9.85
N LEU A 514 24.03 12.99 -11.00
CA LEU A 514 23.61 11.59 -11.07
C LEU A 514 24.75 10.61 -10.79
N TYR A 515 26.01 11.02 -10.98
CA TYR A 515 27.19 10.20 -10.70
C TYR A 515 27.63 10.28 -9.24
N LEU A 516 27.16 11.29 -8.51
CA LEU A 516 27.33 11.41 -7.05
C LEU A 516 26.39 10.47 -6.29
N HIS A 517 25.33 9.98 -6.94
CA HIS A 517 24.44 8.99 -6.35
C HIS A 517 25.10 7.61 -6.37
N ARG A 518 25.21 6.96 -5.20
CA ARG A 518 25.82 5.61 -5.08
C ARG A 518 24.90 4.49 -5.61
N LYS A 519 23.72 4.84 -6.12
CA LYS A 519 22.67 3.95 -6.59
C LYS A 519 22.32 4.29 -8.05
N GLY A 520 21.44 3.51 -8.66
CA GLY A 520 20.96 3.82 -10.02
C GLY A 520 20.17 5.15 -10.09
N PRO A 521 20.13 5.82 -11.25
CA PRO A 521 19.60 7.19 -11.35
C PRO A 521 18.08 7.29 -11.23
N MET A 522 17.32 6.19 -11.33
CA MET A 522 15.86 6.26 -11.44
C MET A 522 15.18 6.90 -10.22
N GLU A 523 15.73 6.73 -9.02
CA GLU A 523 15.20 7.35 -7.79
C GLU A 523 15.17 8.88 -7.93
N VAL A 524 16.29 9.46 -8.35
CA VAL A 524 16.46 10.90 -8.56
C VAL A 524 15.66 11.37 -9.76
N LEU A 525 15.69 10.64 -10.88
CA LEU A 525 14.98 11.00 -12.11
C LEU A 525 13.47 11.03 -11.89
N LEU A 526 12.90 10.04 -11.20
CA LEU A 526 11.47 10.01 -10.90
C LEU A 526 11.07 11.20 -10.00
N ALA A 527 11.88 11.55 -9.01
CA ALA A 527 11.65 12.74 -8.18
C ALA A 527 11.77 14.05 -8.99
N ALA A 528 12.69 14.11 -9.95
CA ALA A 528 12.97 15.28 -10.77
C ALA A 528 11.89 15.55 -11.84
N LEU A 529 11.20 14.52 -12.35
CA LEU A 529 10.18 14.65 -13.39
C LEU A 529 9.09 15.69 -13.10
N PRO A 530 8.33 15.61 -11.99
CA PRO A 530 7.32 16.62 -11.67
C PRO A 530 7.97 17.98 -11.42
N LEU A 531 9.12 18.02 -10.71
CA LEU A 531 9.83 19.27 -10.43
C LEU A 531 10.27 19.99 -11.71
N ALA A 532 10.76 19.26 -12.71
CA ALA A 532 11.13 19.80 -14.01
C ALA A 532 9.93 20.44 -14.69
N LEU A 533 8.75 19.79 -14.67
CA LEU A 533 7.57 20.25 -15.39
C LEU A 533 6.82 21.38 -14.67
N THR A 534 6.70 21.32 -13.34
CA THR A 534 5.83 22.23 -12.56
C THR A 534 6.59 23.24 -11.72
N HIS A 535 7.93 23.18 -11.70
CA HIS A 535 8.83 24.00 -10.85
C HIS A 535 8.59 23.92 -9.34
N HIS A 536 7.64 23.09 -8.91
CA HIS A 536 7.25 22.89 -7.52
C HIS A 536 6.91 21.43 -7.31
N VAL A 537 7.25 20.90 -6.14
CA VAL A 537 6.94 19.53 -5.75
C VAL A 537 6.69 19.50 -4.25
N ASN A 538 5.76 18.67 -3.81
CA ASN A 538 5.58 18.34 -2.40
C ASN A 538 5.75 16.83 -2.20
N GLU A 539 5.68 16.39 -0.95
CA GLU A 539 5.91 15.01 -0.55
C GLU A 539 4.92 14.07 -1.22
N TRP A 540 3.65 14.47 -1.36
CA TRP A 540 2.64 13.66 -2.04
C TRP A 540 3.01 13.40 -3.51
N VAL A 541 3.38 14.45 -4.25
CA VAL A 541 3.73 14.36 -5.67
C VAL A 541 5.03 13.58 -5.89
N ALA A 542 6.03 13.78 -5.03
CA ALA A 542 7.31 13.08 -5.09
C ALA A 542 7.18 11.59 -4.78
N ARG A 543 6.34 11.21 -3.82
CA ARG A 543 6.11 9.81 -3.40
C ARG A 543 5.14 9.05 -4.31
N LEU A 544 4.30 9.75 -5.08
CA LEU A 544 3.29 9.15 -5.96
C LEU A 544 3.82 8.04 -6.88
N PRO A 545 4.91 8.19 -7.66
CA PRO A 545 5.39 7.12 -8.55
C PRO A 545 5.80 5.86 -7.78
N PHE A 546 6.34 6.00 -6.57
CA PHE A 546 6.78 4.89 -5.74
C PHE A 546 5.60 4.14 -5.10
N VAL A 547 4.55 4.87 -4.70
CA VAL A 547 3.29 4.25 -4.25
C VAL A 547 2.63 3.52 -5.40
N LEU A 548 2.54 4.14 -6.58
CA LEU A 548 1.98 3.49 -7.76
C LEU A 548 2.78 2.23 -8.10
N ALA A 549 4.10 2.28 -8.03
CA ALA A 549 4.94 1.09 -8.21
C ALA A 549 4.66 0.01 -7.17
N GLY A 550 4.52 0.37 -5.89
CA GLY A 550 4.14 -0.56 -4.83
C GLY A 550 2.78 -1.23 -5.06
N VAL A 551 1.78 -0.48 -5.51
CA VAL A 551 0.47 -1.03 -5.94
C VAL A 551 0.62 -1.93 -7.17
N GLY A 552 1.47 -1.51 -8.12
CA GLY A 552 1.83 -2.29 -9.30
C GLY A 552 2.48 -3.63 -8.95
N VAL A 553 3.29 -3.71 -7.89
CA VAL A 553 3.87 -4.96 -7.38
C VAL A 553 2.80 -5.91 -6.86
N LEU A 554 1.75 -5.42 -6.20
CA LEU A 554 0.61 -6.24 -5.78
C LEU A 554 -0.12 -6.82 -7.00
N ALA A 555 -0.43 -5.97 -7.98
CA ALA A 555 -1.07 -6.39 -9.23
C ALA A 555 -0.19 -7.38 -10.02
N GLY A 556 1.10 -7.10 -10.14
CA GLY A 556 2.08 -7.94 -10.83
C GLY A 556 2.23 -9.31 -10.18
N SER A 557 2.31 -9.38 -8.84
CA SER A 557 2.36 -10.65 -8.11
C SER A 557 1.09 -11.47 -8.28
N TYR A 558 -0.10 -10.83 -8.27
CA TYR A 558 -1.35 -11.50 -8.59
C TYR A 558 -1.33 -12.08 -10.01
N LEU A 559 -0.97 -11.26 -11.00
CA LEU A 559 -0.99 -11.65 -12.42
C LEU A 559 0.03 -12.76 -12.70
N VAL A 560 1.30 -12.55 -12.32
CA VAL A 560 2.37 -13.52 -12.49
C VAL A 560 2.04 -14.81 -11.75
N GLY A 561 1.64 -14.76 -10.48
CA GLY A 561 1.29 -15.98 -9.73
C GLY A 561 0.09 -16.74 -10.29
N SER A 562 -0.95 -16.02 -10.67
CA SER A 562 -2.16 -16.63 -11.26
C SER A 562 -1.84 -17.36 -12.56
N ARG A 563 -0.95 -16.79 -13.38
CA ARG A 563 -0.58 -17.37 -14.67
C ARG A 563 0.48 -18.46 -14.52
N LEU A 564 1.56 -18.18 -13.81
CA LEU A 564 2.68 -19.08 -13.57
C LEU A 564 2.21 -20.42 -13.00
N PHE A 565 1.35 -20.39 -11.97
CA PHE A 565 0.84 -21.59 -11.32
C PHE A 565 -0.51 -22.06 -11.85
N LYS A 566 -1.08 -21.39 -12.86
CA LYS A 566 -2.43 -21.62 -13.37
C LYS A 566 -3.47 -21.68 -12.23
N SER A 567 -3.37 -20.75 -11.29
CA SER A 567 -4.15 -20.75 -10.05
C SER A 567 -4.39 -19.33 -9.55
N HIS A 568 -5.61 -18.83 -9.72
CA HIS A 568 -6.03 -17.52 -9.22
C HIS A 568 -5.75 -17.33 -7.73
N ASP A 569 -6.05 -18.37 -6.93
CA ASP A 569 -5.89 -18.31 -5.49
C ASP A 569 -4.40 -18.18 -5.10
N ALA A 570 -3.48 -18.76 -5.86
CA ALA A 570 -2.05 -18.66 -5.58
C ALA A 570 -1.52 -17.24 -5.82
N GLY A 571 -1.94 -16.61 -6.92
CA GLY A 571 -1.62 -15.20 -7.19
C GLY A 571 -2.26 -14.27 -6.17
N LEU A 572 -3.52 -14.52 -5.80
CA LEU A 572 -4.25 -13.68 -4.85
C LEU A 572 -3.67 -13.77 -3.43
N LEU A 573 -3.26 -14.96 -2.99
CA LEU A 573 -2.52 -15.15 -1.75
C LEU A 573 -1.16 -14.45 -1.77
N ALA A 574 -0.41 -14.53 -2.89
CA ALA A 574 0.85 -13.81 -3.02
C ALA A 574 0.66 -12.28 -2.89
N ALA A 575 -0.35 -11.74 -3.57
CA ALA A 575 -0.68 -10.32 -3.45
C ALA A 575 -1.16 -9.93 -2.04
N ALA A 576 -1.96 -10.77 -1.38
CA ALA A 576 -2.42 -10.54 -0.01
C ALA A 576 -1.25 -10.57 1.00
N ILE A 577 -0.30 -11.51 0.85
CA ILE A 577 0.92 -11.56 1.68
C ILE A 577 1.71 -10.26 1.53
N LEU A 578 1.97 -9.81 0.29
CA LEU A 578 2.71 -8.56 0.03
C LEU A 578 1.93 -7.29 0.42
N SER A 579 0.61 -7.38 0.53
CA SER A 579 -0.23 -6.29 1.01
C SER A 579 -0.04 -6.04 2.50
N LEU A 580 0.30 -7.10 3.24
CA LEU A 580 0.55 -7.11 4.68
C LEU A 580 2.05 -7.04 5.04
N GLU A 581 2.92 -7.02 4.04
CA GLU A 581 4.36 -6.99 4.23
C GLU A 581 4.85 -5.54 4.40
N GLY A 582 5.47 -5.29 5.56
CA GLY A 582 5.87 -3.98 6.04
C GLY A 582 7.06 -3.35 5.31
N PHE A 583 8.04 -4.11 4.81
CA PHE A 583 9.12 -3.54 3.99
C PHE A 583 8.54 -2.93 2.71
N MET A 584 7.72 -3.70 2.01
CA MET A 584 7.06 -3.33 0.76
C MET A 584 6.10 -2.17 0.96
N LEU A 585 5.41 -2.13 2.10
CA LEU A 585 4.56 -1.00 2.46
C LEU A 585 5.40 0.25 2.72
N GLY A 586 6.40 0.16 3.59
CA GLY A 586 7.30 1.26 3.96
C GLY A 586 7.98 1.88 2.75
N PHE A 587 8.72 1.09 1.96
CA PHE A 587 9.45 1.60 0.79
C PHE A 587 8.56 2.15 -0.31
N SER A 588 7.30 1.70 -0.40
CA SER A 588 6.37 2.29 -1.37
C SER A 588 5.86 3.67 -0.95
N ARG A 589 5.96 4.04 0.33
CA ARG A 589 5.45 5.31 0.87
C ARG A 589 6.48 6.43 0.92
N ILE A 590 7.70 6.15 0.47
CA ILE A 590 8.81 7.12 0.47
C ILE A 590 9.46 7.17 -0.92
N VAL A 591 10.20 8.23 -1.21
CA VAL A 591 11.01 8.40 -2.43
C VAL A 591 12.17 7.40 -2.39
N GLN A 592 11.93 6.19 -2.91
CA GLN A 592 12.83 5.04 -2.76
C GLN A 592 12.69 4.05 -3.94
N TYR A 593 13.81 3.58 -4.48
CA TYR A 593 13.87 2.79 -5.73
C TYR A 593 13.31 1.35 -5.65
N GLN A 594 13.22 0.77 -4.46
CA GLN A 594 12.88 -0.64 -4.22
C GLN A 594 11.57 -1.08 -4.92
N PRO A 595 10.42 -0.39 -4.77
CA PRO A 595 9.20 -0.74 -5.48
C PRO A 595 9.33 -0.66 -7.00
N ILE A 596 10.20 0.21 -7.54
CA ILE A 596 10.46 0.30 -8.98
C ILE A 596 11.20 -0.95 -9.48
N VAL A 597 12.27 -1.35 -8.78
CA VAL A 597 13.02 -2.58 -9.10
C VAL A 597 12.09 -3.79 -9.16
N LEU A 598 11.21 -3.94 -8.17
CA LEU A 598 10.28 -5.06 -8.10
C LEU A 598 9.20 -5.00 -9.18
N LEU A 599 8.63 -3.82 -9.45
CA LEU A 599 7.64 -3.63 -10.51
C LEU A 599 8.23 -4.03 -11.87
N MET A 600 9.43 -3.52 -12.17
CA MET A 600 10.13 -3.82 -13.43
C MET A 600 10.49 -5.30 -13.53
N THR A 601 10.91 -5.92 -12.42
CA THR A 601 11.19 -7.36 -12.36
C THR A 601 9.94 -8.19 -12.66
N LEU A 602 8.81 -7.90 -12.01
CA LEU A 602 7.54 -8.59 -12.28
C LEU A 602 7.05 -8.37 -13.71
N GLY A 603 7.18 -7.15 -14.25
CA GLY A 603 6.83 -6.84 -15.63
C GLY A 603 7.69 -7.60 -16.65
N GLY A 604 9.00 -7.69 -16.41
CA GLY A 604 9.93 -8.48 -17.21
C GLY A 604 9.63 -9.99 -17.13
N LEU A 605 9.36 -10.51 -15.93
CA LEU A 605 8.97 -11.91 -15.73
C LEU A 605 7.66 -12.24 -16.43
N TRP A 606 6.66 -11.36 -16.36
CA TRP A 606 5.41 -11.50 -17.11
C TRP A 606 5.68 -11.62 -18.60
N CYS A 607 6.47 -10.70 -19.17
CA CYS A 607 6.78 -10.72 -20.59
C CYS A 607 7.55 -11.98 -21.02
N CYS A 608 8.55 -12.41 -20.24
CA CYS A 608 9.30 -13.65 -20.50
C CYS A 608 8.44 -14.90 -20.36
N TRP A 609 7.52 -14.96 -19.39
CA TRP A 609 6.58 -16.06 -19.23
C TRP A 609 5.58 -16.13 -20.40
N ARG A 610 5.05 -14.98 -20.82
CA ARG A 610 4.15 -14.90 -21.98
C ARG A 610 4.85 -15.26 -23.28
N PHE A 611 6.11 -14.86 -23.45
CA PHE A 611 6.96 -15.40 -24.49
C PHE A 611 7.08 -16.92 -24.36
N PHE A 612 7.46 -17.46 -23.20
CA PHE A 612 7.57 -18.91 -23.01
C PHE A 612 6.30 -19.66 -23.47
N GLU A 613 5.12 -19.17 -23.11
CA GLU A 613 3.81 -19.77 -23.43
C GLU A 613 3.34 -19.69 -24.89
N GLY A 614 4.04 -18.95 -25.76
CA GLY A 614 3.62 -18.83 -27.16
C GLY A 614 3.71 -17.41 -27.73
N GLY A 615 3.89 -16.40 -26.88
CA GLY A 615 3.82 -15.00 -27.29
C GLY A 615 4.97 -14.54 -28.17
N SER A 616 4.77 -13.38 -28.81
CA SER A 616 5.73 -12.83 -29.78
C SER A 616 7.03 -12.32 -29.16
N TRP A 617 8.08 -12.25 -30.00
CA TRP A 617 9.39 -11.72 -29.64
C TRP A 617 9.35 -10.26 -29.15
N ARG A 618 8.29 -9.49 -29.48
CA ARG A 618 8.10 -8.11 -28.99
C ARG A 618 8.01 -8.05 -27.46
N LEU A 619 7.54 -9.13 -26.84
CA LEU A 619 7.55 -9.27 -25.39
C LEU A 619 8.98 -9.39 -24.84
N LEU A 620 9.92 -9.98 -25.59
CA LEU A 620 11.33 -10.00 -25.19
C LEU A 620 11.95 -8.61 -25.25
N LEU A 621 11.55 -7.79 -26.23
CA LEU A 621 11.96 -6.39 -26.31
C LEU A 621 11.43 -5.59 -25.11
N LEU A 622 10.16 -5.76 -24.76
CA LEU A 622 9.59 -5.15 -23.56
C LEU A 622 10.27 -5.68 -22.29
N ALA A 623 10.54 -6.98 -22.19
CA ALA A 623 11.24 -7.58 -21.06
C ALA A 623 12.65 -7.00 -20.89
N ALA A 624 13.41 -6.83 -21.97
CA ALA A 624 14.75 -6.24 -21.94
C ALA A 624 14.72 -4.76 -21.52
N TRP A 625 13.74 -3.99 -22.01
CA TRP A 625 13.54 -2.61 -21.58
C TRP A 625 13.21 -2.51 -20.08
N LEU A 626 12.28 -3.33 -19.59
CA LEU A 626 11.90 -3.36 -18.17
C LEU A 626 13.06 -3.83 -17.30
N ALA A 627 13.78 -4.89 -17.69
CA ALA A 627 14.96 -5.38 -16.98
C ALA A 627 16.07 -4.32 -16.89
N ALA A 628 16.34 -3.61 -18.00
CA ALA A 628 17.29 -2.50 -18.01
C ALA A 628 16.84 -1.35 -17.08
N THR A 629 15.54 -1.02 -17.08
CA THR A 629 14.97 -0.01 -16.18
C THR A 629 15.10 -0.42 -14.70
N GLY A 630 14.87 -1.70 -14.39
CA GLY A 630 15.05 -2.24 -13.04
C GLY A 630 16.51 -2.14 -12.57
N LEU A 631 17.46 -2.47 -13.45
CA LEU A 631 18.90 -2.31 -13.18
C LEU A 631 19.32 -0.83 -13.05
N LEU A 632 18.76 0.06 -13.86
CA LEU A 632 18.95 1.52 -13.71
C LEU A 632 18.31 2.08 -12.45
N ALA A 633 17.33 1.40 -11.85
CA ALA A 633 16.84 1.76 -10.53
C ALA A 633 17.79 1.29 -9.44
N HIS A 634 18.25 0.04 -9.54
CA HIS A 634 19.25 -0.51 -8.64
C HIS A 634 19.89 -1.78 -9.20
N TYR A 635 21.13 -2.06 -8.81
CA TYR A 635 21.84 -3.29 -9.20
C TYR A 635 21.10 -4.57 -8.76
N ASP A 636 20.26 -4.47 -7.72
CA ASP A 636 19.35 -5.52 -7.22
C ASP A 636 18.42 -6.09 -8.29
N GLY A 637 18.13 -5.33 -9.36
CA GLY A 637 17.38 -5.83 -10.51
C GLY A 637 18.01 -7.08 -11.14
N ILE A 638 19.30 -7.32 -10.91
CA ILE A 638 20.03 -8.50 -11.39
C ILE A 638 19.42 -9.81 -10.91
N PHE A 639 18.81 -9.85 -9.71
CA PHE A 639 18.26 -11.08 -9.14
C PHE A 639 17.04 -11.61 -9.89
N GLY A 640 16.36 -10.78 -10.68
CA GLY A 640 15.30 -11.22 -11.58
C GLY A 640 15.81 -11.90 -12.86
N LEU A 641 17.05 -11.61 -13.28
CA LEU A 641 17.58 -12.05 -14.56
C LEU A 641 17.73 -13.56 -14.71
N PRO A 642 18.21 -14.34 -13.72
CA PRO A 642 18.34 -15.79 -13.87
C PRO A 642 17.01 -16.47 -14.26
N ALA A 643 15.91 -16.05 -13.63
CA ALA A 643 14.57 -16.56 -13.95
C ALA A 643 14.11 -16.11 -15.35
N MET A 644 14.36 -14.85 -15.73
CA MET A 644 14.04 -14.34 -17.06
C MET A 644 14.82 -15.08 -18.16
N VAL A 645 16.14 -15.19 -18.02
CA VAL A 645 17.03 -15.85 -18.97
C VAL A 645 16.64 -17.31 -19.13
N TRP A 646 16.34 -18.03 -18.05
CA TRP A 646 15.89 -19.42 -18.17
C TRP A 646 14.55 -19.50 -18.92
N MET A 647 13.56 -18.66 -18.64
CA MET A 647 12.29 -18.67 -19.40
C MET A 647 12.50 -18.40 -20.90
N VAL A 648 13.37 -17.46 -21.25
CA VAL A 648 13.71 -17.17 -22.66
C VAL A 648 14.43 -18.35 -23.30
N ALA A 649 15.42 -18.92 -22.62
CA ALA A 649 16.16 -20.09 -23.08
C ALA A 649 15.21 -21.28 -23.32
N ALA A 650 14.37 -21.60 -22.33
CA ALA A 650 13.41 -22.68 -22.41
C ALA A 650 12.36 -22.43 -23.51
N GLY A 651 11.88 -21.20 -23.65
CA GLY A 651 10.89 -20.82 -24.68
C GLY A 651 11.45 -20.92 -26.10
N GLY A 652 12.72 -20.54 -26.31
CA GLY A 652 13.40 -20.70 -27.61
C GLY A 652 13.71 -22.17 -27.93
N ILE A 653 14.15 -22.94 -26.94
CA ILE A 653 14.37 -24.39 -27.08
C ILE A 653 13.05 -25.12 -27.44
N GLN A 654 11.95 -24.82 -26.75
CA GLN A 654 10.63 -25.42 -27.04
C GLN A 654 10.14 -25.13 -28.45
N ARG A 655 10.56 -24.01 -29.04
CA ARG A 655 10.23 -23.61 -30.41
C ARG A 655 11.20 -24.18 -31.45
N GLY A 656 12.23 -24.91 -31.03
CA GLY A 656 13.28 -25.41 -31.92
C GLY A 656 14.10 -24.30 -32.58
N TRP A 657 14.34 -23.18 -31.88
CA TRP A 657 15.10 -22.07 -32.44
C TRP A 657 16.51 -22.49 -32.87
N GLN A 658 16.83 -22.26 -34.14
CA GLN A 658 18.18 -22.41 -34.69
C GLN A 658 19.07 -21.20 -34.32
N GLY A 659 20.39 -21.32 -34.45
CA GLY A 659 21.34 -20.25 -34.10
C GLY A 659 21.01 -18.88 -34.72
N ARG A 660 20.57 -18.86 -35.99
CA ARG A 660 20.13 -17.63 -36.66
C ARG A 660 18.89 -16.99 -36.00
N GLN A 661 17.95 -17.81 -35.53
CA GLN A 661 16.72 -17.33 -34.88
C GLN A 661 17.02 -16.75 -33.49
N TRP A 662 17.98 -17.31 -32.76
CA TRP A 662 18.46 -16.70 -31.51
C TRP A 662 18.95 -15.27 -31.75
N VAL A 663 19.80 -15.07 -32.77
CA VAL A 663 20.30 -13.73 -33.12
C VAL A 663 19.18 -12.82 -33.59
N GLN A 664 18.28 -13.31 -34.47
CA GLN A 664 17.18 -12.52 -35.02
C GLN A 664 16.21 -12.03 -33.94
N TYR A 665 15.86 -12.87 -32.97
CA TYR A 665 14.85 -12.55 -31.96
C TYR A 665 15.42 -11.94 -30.68
N LEU A 666 16.69 -12.20 -30.34
CA LEU A 666 17.34 -11.58 -29.18
C LEU A 666 18.20 -10.37 -29.53
N GLY A 667 18.64 -10.22 -30.78
CA GLY A 667 19.54 -9.13 -31.19
C GLY A 667 18.97 -7.75 -30.82
N LEU A 668 17.74 -7.44 -31.26
CA LEU A 668 17.13 -6.15 -30.94
C LEU A 668 16.84 -5.98 -29.44
N PRO A 669 16.24 -6.94 -28.70
CA PRO A 669 16.12 -6.85 -27.25
C PRO A 669 17.44 -6.60 -26.51
N LEU A 670 18.52 -7.30 -26.88
CA LEU A 670 19.83 -7.14 -26.26
C LEU A 670 20.45 -5.77 -26.57
N VAL A 671 20.33 -5.29 -27.81
CA VAL A 671 20.79 -3.94 -28.19
C VAL A 671 20.02 -2.86 -27.45
N VAL A 672 18.70 -3.00 -27.32
CA VAL A 672 17.88 -2.01 -26.59
C VAL A 672 18.18 -2.07 -25.09
N GLY A 673 18.16 -3.24 -24.48
CA GLY A 673 18.45 -3.39 -23.05
C GLY A 673 19.87 -2.94 -22.70
N GLY A 674 20.88 -3.41 -23.45
CA GLY A 674 22.28 -3.03 -23.26
C GLY A 674 22.53 -1.54 -23.56
N GLY A 675 21.90 -1.00 -24.61
CA GLY A 675 21.98 0.41 -24.96
C GLY A 675 21.43 1.31 -23.85
N LEU A 676 20.26 0.99 -23.29
CA LEU A 676 19.68 1.73 -22.18
C LEU A 676 20.58 1.72 -20.94
N LEU A 677 21.17 0.57 -20.59
CA LEU A 677 22.15 0.50 -19.50
C LEU A 677 23.39 1.34 -19.79
N ALA A 678 23.89 1.29 -21.03
CA ALA A 678 25.08 2.01 -21.44
C ALA A 678 24.91 3.53 -21.34
N VAL A 679 23.71 4.08 -21.56
CA VAL A 679 23.44 5.53 -21.43
C VAL A 679 23.89 6.08 -20.08
N PHE A 680 23.71 5.34 -18.98
CA PHE A 680 24.14 5.76 -17.65
C PHE A 680 25.44 5.09 -17.19
N TYR A 681 25.54 3.77 -17.32
CA TYR A 681 26.67 3.05 -16.72
C TYR A 681 27.99 3.27 -17.46
N LEU A 682 27.97 3.51 -18.78
CA LEU A 682 29.21 3.80 -19.51
C LEU A 682 29.85 5.13 -19.08
N PRO A 683 29.12 6.25 -18.99
CA PRO A 683 29.70 7.48 -18.44
C PRO A 683 30.00 7.35 -16.94
N PHE A 684 29.15 6.68 -16.15
CA PHE A 684 29.41 6.48 -14.72
C PHE A 684 30.72 5.74 -14.45
N VAL A 685 30.99 4.63 -15.14
CA VAL A 685 32.25 3.86 -14.99
C VAL A 685 33.50 4.68 -15.33
N ARG A 686 33.35 5.69 -16.20
CA ARG A 686 34.44 6.61 -16.56
C ARG A 686 34.58 7.78 -15.58
N HIS A 687 33.61 7.98 -14.69
CA HIS A 687 33.62 9.04 -13.69
C HIS A 687 34.46 8.63 -12.46
N GLU A 688 35.14 9.59 -11.83
CA GLU A 688 35.98 9.34 -10.66
C GLU A 688 35.23 8.71 -9.46
N GLN A 689 33.94 9.01 -9.34
CA GLN A 689 33.05 8.46 -8.31
C GLN A 689 32.83 6.95 -8.44
N PHE A 690 33.06 6.36 -9.63
CA PHE A 690 32.96 4.93 -9.79
C PHE A 690 33.97 4.19 -8.92
N ALA A 691 35.21 4.66 -8.84
CA ALA A 691 36.24 4.06 -7.98
C ALA A 691 35.83 4.10 -6.49
N GLN A 692 35.22 5.22 -6.06
CA GLN A 692 34.71 5.36 -4.69
C GLN A 692 33.53 4.42 -4.41
N THR A 693 32.62 4.29 -5.38
CA THR A 693 31.46 3.39 -5.29
C THR A 693 31.91 1.93 -5.26
N LEU A 694 32.87 1.56 -6.10
CA LEU A 694 33.43 0.21 -6.15
C LEU A 694 34.16 -0.15 -4.85
N HIS A 695 34.98 0.76 -4.31
CA HIS A 695 35.61 0.58 -3.00
C HIS A 695 34.58 0.43 -1.88
N TYR A 696 33.51 1.24 -1.88
CA TYR A 696 32.40 1.08 -0.94
C TYR A 696 31.70 -0.28 -1.07
N LEU A 697 31.42 -0.76 -2.29
CA LEU A 697 30.75 -2.05 -2.50
C LEU A 697 31.67 -3.23 -2.15
N LEU A 698 32.92 -3.22 -2.61
CA LEU A 698 33.85 -4.31 -2.37
C LEU A 698 34.31 -4.38 -0.92
N GLU A 699 34.70 -3.27 -0.30
CA GLU A 699 35.28 -3.31 1.05
C GLU A 699 34.24 -3.23 2.15
N LYS A 700 33.17 -2.45 1.97
CA LYS A 700 32.16 -2.26 3.02
C LYS A 700 30.99 -3.23 2.90
N ARG A 701 30.68 -3.74 1.71
CA ARG A 701 29.51 -4.62 1.51
C ARG A 701 29.85 -6.07 1.26
N ILE A 702 30.93 -6.39 0.53
CA ILE A 702 31.28 -7.79 0.19
C ILE A 702 32.42 -8.32 1.06
N GLY A 703 33.52 -7.57 1.18
CA GLY A 703 34.77 -8.00 1.82
C GLY A 703 34.94 -7.54 3.26
N GLY A 704 33.84 -7.23 3.96
CA GLY A 704 33.82 -6.48 5.23
C GLY A 704 34.97 -6.80 6.19
N ASN A 705 35.72 -5.76 6.57
CA ASN A 705 36.63 -5.69 7.73
C ASN A 705 35.88 -5.83 9.07
N GLU A 706 34.98 -6.81 9.20
CA GLU A 706 34.49 -7.24 10.51
C GLU A 706 35.58 -8.07 11.20
N PRO A 707 35.68 -8.02 12.55
CA PRO A 707 36.57 -8.89 13.33
C PRO A 707 36.34 -10.40 13.11
N SER A 708 35.25 -10.78 12.43
CA SER A 708 34.81 -12.14 12.16
C SER A 708 35.25 -12.69 10.78
N GLY A 709 35.88 -11.90 9.91
CA GLY A 709 36.81 -12.31 8.83
C GLY A 709 36.43 -13.48 7.90
N GLY A 710 35.15 -13.76 7.69
CA GLY A 710 34.67 -14.97 7.02
C GLY A 710 34.48 -14.89 5.52
N MET A 711 34.74 -15.99 4.81
CA MET A 711 34.53 -16.10 3.34
C MET A 711 33.04 -16.03 2.94
N PHE A 712 32.12 -16.34 3.87
CA PHE A 712 30.67 -16.28 3.68
C PHE A 712 29.98 -15.71 4.94
N ALA A 713 28.92 -14.93 4.74
CA ALA A 713 28.13 -14.32 5.81
C ALA A 713 26.99 -15.24 6.28
N ASN A 714 26.34 -14.88 7.40
CA ASN A 714 25.02 -15.41 7.77
C ASN A 714 24.18 -14.28 8.35
N ASN A 715 23.49 -13.58 7.44
CA ASN A 715 22.74 -12.38 7.76
C ASN A 715 21.28 -12.67 8.14
N LEU A 716 20.92 -13.94 8.36
CA LEU A 716 19.54 -14.31 8.66
C LEU A 716 19.09 -13.80 10.04
N GLY A 717 20.03 -13.64 10.98
CA GLY A 717 19.77 -12.98 12.27
C GLY A 717 19.43 -11.50 12.10
N ASP A 718 20.25 -10.76 11.35
CA ASP A 718 20.01 -9.35 11.05
C ASP A 718 18.73 -9.15 10.23
N TYR A 719 18.49 -10.03 9.26
CA TYR A 719 17.24 -10.04 8.51
C TYR A 719 16.04 -10.26 9.44
N TYR A 720 16.11 -11.17 10.41
CA TYR A 720 15.03 -11.39 11.36
C TYR A 720 14.76 -10.15 12.23
N LEU A 721 15.81 -9.48 12.71
CA LEU A 721 15.68 -8.22 13.46
C LEU A 721 15.02 -7.13 12.62
N LEU A 722 15.48 -6.96 11.38
CA LEU A 722 14.92 -5.97 10.46
C LEU A 722 13.48 -6.33 10.07
N ALA A 723 13.20 -7.58 9.75
CA ALA A 723 11.87 -8.05 9.41
C ALA A 723 10.88 -7.84 10.55
N THR A 724 11.27 -8.07 11.81
CA THR A 724 10.42 -7.84 12.99
C THR A 724 10.35 -6.37 13.46
N PHE A 725 11.15 -5.49 12.85
CA PHE A 725 10.98 -4.04 12.95
C PHE A 725 9.89 -3.54 12.00
N TYR A 726 9.89 -3.99 10.74
CA TYR A 726 8.90 -3.58 9.73
C TYR A 726 7.58 -4.36 9.81
N ASN A 727 7.62 -5.59 10.32
CA ASN A 727 6.49 -6.48 10.43
C ASN A 727 6.27 -6.89 11.88
N PRO A 728 5.04 -7.22 12.26
CA PRO A 728 4.83 -7.85 13.54
C PRO A 728 5.43 -9.28 13.56
N THR A 729 5.96 -9.68 14.71
CA THR A 729 6.69 -10.95 14.86
C THR A 729 5.89 -12.17 14.44
N PHE A 730 4.58 -12.24 14.76
CA PHE A 730 3.73 -13.37 14.38
C PHE A 730 3.53 -13.48 12.86
N LEU A 731 3.63 -12.39 12.09
CA LEU A 731 3.61 -12.46 10.63
C LEU A 731 4.91 -13.11 10.15
N VAL A 732 6.07 -12.66 10.65
CA VAL A 732 7.37 -13.27 10.31
C VAL A 732 7.41 -14.75 10.69
N HIS A 733 6.93 -15.10 11.89
CA HIS A 733 6.81 -16.49 12.37
C HIS A 733 5.75 -17.31 11.64
N THR A 734 4.86 -16.70 10.87
CA THR A 734 3.94 -17.42 9.98
C THR A 734 4.56 -17.62 8.60
N LEU A 735 5.17 -16.57 8.03
CA LEU A 735 5.72 -16.61 6.68
C LEU A 735 6.97 -17.47 6.58
N ALA A 736 7.90 -17.38 7.54
CA ALA A 736 9.13 -18.16 7.49
C ALA A 736 8.89 -19.69 7.49
N PRO A 737 8.06 -20.26 8.40
CA PRO A 737 7.72 -21.67 8.35
C PRO A 737 6.89 -22.08 7.14
N LEU A 738 6.02 -21.21 6.60
CA LEU A 738 5.30 -21.51 5.35
C LEU A 738 6.26 -21.69 4.18
N LEU A 739 7.24 -20.80 4.05
CA LEU A 739 8.24 -20.87 3.00
C LEU A 739 9.15 -22.11 3.16
N ALA A 740 9.69 -22.32 4.36
CA ALA A 740 10.51 -23.49 4.67
C ALA A 740 9.73 -24.81 4.48
N GLY A 741 8.49 -24.87 4.98
CA GLY A 741 7.59 -26.00 4.82
C GLY A 741 7.29 -26.33 3.36
N GLY A 742 7.11 -25.31 2.51
CA GLY A 742 6.98 -25.49 1.07
C GLY A 742 8.21 -26.13 0.45
N MET A 743 9.41 -25.63 0.77
CA MET A 743 10.66 -26.21 0.27
C MET A 743 10.87 -27.65 0.74
N LEU A 744 10.63 -27.94 2.02
CA LEU A 744 10.68 -29.30 2.57
C LEU A 744 9.71 -30.25 1.85
N ALA A 745 8.46 -29.80 1.65
CA ALA A 745 7.46 -30.58 0.94
C ALA A 745 7.88 -30.86 -0.51
N TRP A 746 8.44 -29.87 -1.20
CA TRP A 746 8.90 -30.02 -2.59
C TRP A 746 10.14 -30.91 -2.72
N LEU A 747 11.08 -30.87 -1.77
CA LEU A 747 12.23 -31.77 -1.73
C LEU A 747 11.77 -33.23 -1.61
N CYS A 748 10.81 -33.47 -0.70
CA CYS A 748 10.21 -34.80 -0.50
C CYS A 748 9.34 -35.25 -1.68
N ALA A 749 8.57 -34.34 -2.29
CA ALA A 749 7.62 -34.68 -3.34
C ALA A 749 8.27 -34.82 -4.72
N TYR A 750 9.29 -34.02 -5.02
CA TYR A 750 9.89 -33.93 -6.35
C TYR A 750 11.29 -34.54 -6.45
N GLY A 751 11.93 -34.93 -5.34
CA GLY A 751 13.17 -35.70 -5.38
C GLY A 751 12.94 -37.08 -6.00
N ARG A 752 13.50 -37.34 -7.20
CA ARG A 752 13.33 -38.64 -7.88
C ARG A 752 14.01 -39.78 -7.11
N LEU A 753 15.19 -39.52 -6.56
CA LEU A 753 15.83 -40.40 -5.59
C LEU A 753 15.28 -40.06 -4.20
N ARG A 754 14.25 -40.80 -3.77
CA ARG A 754 13.51 -40.51 -2.52
C ARG A 754 14.43 -40.29 -1.31
N LEU A 755 15.45 -41.13 -1.15
CA LEU A 755 16.42 -41.01 -0.04
C LEU A 755 17.23 -39.71 -0.11
N ALA A 756 17.67 -39.29 -1.30
CA ALA A 756 18.40 -38.03 -1.48
C ALA A 756 17.50 -36.82 -1.22
N GLY A 757 16.24 -36.87 -1.70
CA GLY A 757 15.24 -35.83 -1.42
C GLY A 757 14.95 -35.70 0.07
N TRP A 758 14.78 -36.82 0.77
CA TRP A 758 14.60 -36.84 2.23
C TRP A 758 15.84 -36.39 2.99
N GLY A 759 17.03 -36.78 2.55
CA GLY A 759 18.29 -36.32 3.14
C GLY A 759 18.46 -34.80 3.02
N LEU A 760 18.15 -34.21 1.87
CA LEU A 760 18.18 -32.76 1.68
C LEU A 760 17.08 -32.03 2.45
N ALA A 761 15.89 -32.62 2.58
CA ALA A 761 14.84 -32.08 3.42
C ALA A 761 15.24 -32.12 4.91
N ALA A 762 15.85 -33.21 5.37
CA ALA A 762 16.39 -33.32 6.72
C ALA A 762 17.51 -32.29 6.95
N LEU A 763 18.43 -32.12 6.00
CA LEU A 763 19.47 -31.10 6.04
C LEU A 763 18.87 -29.70 6.19
N LEU A 764 17.90 -29.34 5.35
CA LEU A 764 17.22 -28.03 5.43
C LEU A 764 16.50 -27.85 6.76
N LEU A 765 15.77 -28.87 7.24
CA LEU A 765 15.04 -28.82 8.50
C LEU A 765 15.98 -28.62 9.69
N VAL A 766 17.05 -29.42 9.76
CA VAL A 766 18.09 -29.28 10.80
C VAL A 766 18.72 -27.88 10.72
N GLY A 767 18.97 -27.37 9.50
CA GLY A 767 19.42 -26.00 9.29
C GLY A 767 18.49 -24.95 9.88
N CYS A 768 17.20 -25.01 9.54
CA CYS A 768 16.21 -24.08 10.07
C CYS A 768 16.13 -24.14 11.61
N VAL A 769 16.21 -25.34 12.20
CA VAL A 769 16.21 -25.50 13.66
C VAL A 769 17.47 -24.92 14.27
N LEU A 770 18.65 -25.23 13.73
CA LEU A 770 19.93 -24.70 14.21
C LEU A 770 19.99 -23.17 14.08
N LEU A 771 19.40 -22.59 13.04
CA LEU A 771 19.33 -21.14 12.87
C LEU A 771 18.58 -20.44 14.01
N VAL A 772 17.54 -21.10 14.53
CA VAL A 772 16.74 -20.55 15.63
C VAL A 772 17.38 -20.83 16.98
N VAL A 773 17.87 -22.06 17.19
CA VAL A 773 18.32 -22.53 18.51
C VAL A 773 19.78 -22.18 18.80
N ALA A 774 20.64 -22.21 17.78
CA ALA A 774 22.08 -22.01 17.91
C ALA A 774 22.67 -21.41 16.63
N PRO A 775 22.36 -20.14 16.27
CA PRO A 775 22.84 -19.53 15.03
C PRO A 775 24.38 -19.49 14.92
N GLY A 776 25.08 -19.49 16.05
CA GLY A 776 26.53 -19.61 16.11
C GLY A 776 27.09 -20.97 15.64
N ALA A 777 26.26 -22.03 15.61
CA ALA A 777 26.68 -23.37 15.16
C ALA A 777 27.10 -23.42 13.68
N PHE A 778 26.73 -22.40 12.89
CA PHE A 778 27.15 -22.28 11.50
C PHE A 778 28.57 -21.77 11.30
N ARG A 779 29.25 -21.31 12.36
CA ARG A 779 30.63 -20.80 12.28
C ARG A 779 31.61 -21.95 12.55
N LEU A 780 32.48 -22.24 11.58
CA LEU A 780 33.63 -23.14 11.75
C LEU A 780 34.90 -22.36 12.10
N GLU A 781 35.91 -23.06 12.64
CA GLU A 781 37.25 -22.50 12.80
C GLU A 781 37.81 -22.04 11.44
N GLY A 782 38.47 -20.87 11.42
CA GLY A 782 38.95 -20.27 10.17
C GLY A 782 37.88 -19.51 9.37
N SER A 783 36.91 -18.91 10.09
CA SER A 783 35.95 -17.92 9.60
C SER A 783 34.96 -18.38 8.51
N PHE A 784 34.91 -19.66 8.18
CA PHE A 784 33.94 -20.20 7.23
C PHE A 784 32.54 -20.34 7.86
N ASN A 785 31.51 -19.83 7.17
CA ASN A 785 30.11 -20.03 7.54
C ASN A 785 29.44 -21.06 6.63
N TRP A 786 29.00 -22.19 7.20
CA TRP A 786 28.40 -23.29 6.41
C TRP A 786 26.88 -23.18 6.27
N ALA A 787 26.23 -22.12 6.76
CA ALA A 787 24.79 -21.89 6.57
C ALA A 787 24.41 -21.85 5.09
N LEU A 788 25.30 -21.33 4.23
CA LEU A 788 25.14 -21.37 2.77
C LEU A 788 24.96 -22.80 2.25
N VAL A 789 25.69 -23.77 2.77
CA VAL A 789 25.58 -25.17 2.32
C VAL A 789 24.22 -25.72 2.74
N VAL A 790 23.80 -25.45 3.98
CA VAL A 790 22.55 -26.01 4.52
C VAL A 790 21.31 -25.45 3.86
N CYS A 791 21.29 -24.14 3.60
CA CYS A 791 20.13 -23.49 2.99
C CYS A 791 20.24 -23.47 1.45
N GLY A 792 21.44 -23.25 0.92
CA GLY A 792 21.71 -23.10 -0.51
C GLY A 792 21.74 -24.42 -1.27
N LEU A 793 22.28 -25.51 -0.72
CA LEU A 793 22.32 -26.81 -1.43
C LEU A 793 20.91 -27.38 -1.70
N PRO A 794 19.98 -27.43 -0.73
CA PRO A 794 18.62 -27.91 -1.00
C PRO A 794 17.89 -27.04 -2.05
N LEU A 795 18.07 -25.72 -2.00
CA LEU A 795 17.55 -24.79 -3.01
C LEU A 795 18.14 -25.07 -4.40
N ALA A 796 19.46 -25.16 -4.49
CA ALA A 796 20.17 -25.45 -5.74
C ALA A 796 19.72 -26.79 -6.34
N VAL A 797 19.52 -27.82 -5.51
CA VAL A 797 18.99 -29.10 -5.96
C VAL A 797 17.55 -28.97 -6.46
N LEU A 798 16.65 -28.28 -5.77
CA LEU A 798 15.29 -28.08 -6.26
C LEU A 798 15.23 -27.38 -7.63
N VAL A 799 16.16 -26.43 -7.84
CA VAL A 799 16.23 -25.60 -9.03
C VAL A 799 16.94 -26.32 -10.19
N LEU A 800 18.23 -26.64 -10.01
CA LEU A 800 19.17 -27.00 -11.08
C LEU A 800 19.18 -28.49 -11.42
N SER A 801 18.56 -29.33 -10.60
CA SER A 801 18.59 -30.76 -10.83
C SER A 801 18.01 -31.11 -12.21
N PRO A 802 18.76 -31.85 -13.05
CA PRO A 802 18.24 -32.39 -14.29
C PRO A 802 16.97 -33.19 -14.04
N ALA A 803 16.13 -33.36 -15.06
CA ALA A 803 14.87 -34.10 -14.93
C ALA A 803 15.05 -35.49 -14.29
N ARG A 804 16.23 -36.13 -14.42
CA ARG A 804 16.59 -37.40 -13.77
C ARG A 804 16.67 -37.35 -12.23
N PHE A 805 16.93 -36.18 -11.64
CA PHE A 805 17.11 -36.00 -10.20
C PHE A 805 15.93 -35.25 -9.53
N SER A 806 15.21 -34.39 -10.27
CA SER A 806 14.00 -33.74 -9.79
C SER A 806 12.89 -33.67 -10.82
N ALA A 807 11.67 -33.94 -10.37
CA ALA A 807 10.44 -33.76 -11.11
C ALA A 807 9.77 -32.40 -10.85
N ALA A 808 10.48 -31.43 -10.25
CA ALA A 808 9.89 -30.14 -9.88
C ALA A 808 9.30 -29.44 -11.12
N PRO A 809 8.02 -29.00 -11.07
CA PRO A 809 7.38 -28.28 -12.16
C PRO A 809 8.15 -27.02 -12.55
N PHE A 810 8.19 -26.75 -13.85
CA PHE A 810 8.85 -25.56 -14.41
C PHE A 810 8.43 -24.23 -13.73
N PRO A 811 7.13 -23.98 -13.44
CA PRO A 811 6.71 -22.79 -12.69
C PRO A 811 7.41 -22.60 -11.33
N ILE A 812 7.58 -23.70 -10.57
CA ILE A 812 8.20 -23.66 -9.25
C ILE A 812 9.69 -23.36 -9.39
N ARG A 813 10.36 -23.94 -10.39
CA ARG A 813 11.78 -23.66 -10.66
C ARG A 813 12.02 -22.20 -11.00
N VAL A 814 11.15 -21.58 -11.81
CA VAL A 814 11.23 -20.14 -12.14
C VAL A 814 11.15 -19.28 -10.87
N ALA A 815 10.16 -19.54 -10.01
CA ALA A 815 10.02 -18.79 -8.76
C ALA A 815 11.19 -19.06 -7.78
N LEU A 816 11.69 -20.30 -7.71
CA LEU A 816 12.84 -20.66 -6.86
C LEU A 816 14.17 -20.11 -7.38
N LEU A 817 14.36 -19.91 -8.69
CA LEU A 817 15.54 -19.22 -9.21
C LEU A 817 15.60 -17.77 -8.75
N TRP A 818 14.47 -17.08 -8.88
CA TRP A 818 14.39 -15.68 -8.49
C TRP A 818 14.56 -15.54 -6.98
N PHE A 819 13.81 -16.33 -6.20
CA PHE A 819 13.96 -16.37 -4.76
C PHE A 819 15.38 -16.75 -4.35
N GLY A 820 15.91 -17.85 -4.88
CA GLY A 820 17.19 -18.43 -4.50
C GLY A 820 18.36 -17.54 -4.86
N GLY A 821 18.34 -16.87 -6.02
CA GLY A 821 19.38 -15.92 -6.42
C GLY A 821 19.52 -14.77 -5.43
N ALA A 822 18.40 -14.13 -5.07
CA ALA A 822 18.38 -13.06 -4.07
C ALA A 822 18.71 -13.59 -2.66
N PHE A 823 18.02 -14.63 -2.21
CA PHE A 823 18.16 -15.18 -0.87
C PHE A 823 19.58 -15.65 -0.58
N VAL A 824 20.19 -16.42 -1.49
CA VAL A 824 21.56 -16.93 -1.29
C VAL A 824 22.57 -15.79 -1.25
N THR A 825 22.44 -14.83 -2.17
CA THR A 825 23.38 -13.72 -2.27
C THR A 825 23.29 -12.80 -1.05
N GLU A 826 22.09 -12.33 -0.71
CA GLU A 826 21.90 -11.38 0.39
C GLU A 826 22.08 -12.02 1.76
N SER A 827 21.75 -13.32 1.92
CA SER A 827 21.88 -13.97 3.23
C SER A 827 23.29 -14.44 3.53
N PHE A 828 24.07 -14.80 2.50
CA PHE A 828 25.33 -15.53 2.70
C PHE A 828 26.54 -15.03 1.90
N VAL A 829 26.37 -14.20 0.87
CA VAL A 829 27.48 -13.71 0.04
C VAL A 829 27.82 -12.26 0.36
N VAL A 830 26.80 -11.41 0.55
CA VAL A 830 26.99 -10.00 0.94
C VAL A 830 27.20 -9.95 2.44
N ALA A 831 28.21 -9.23 2.93
CA ALA A 831 28.50 -9.12 4.36
C ALA A 831 27.51 -8.20 5.10
N ASP A 832 27.07 -7.11 4.47
CA ASP A 832 26.06 -6.20 5.03
C ASP A 832 24.96 -5.91 3.99
N PRO A 833 23.93 -6.77 3.90
CA PRO A 833 22.83 -6.63 2.93
C PRO A 833 21.81 -5.56 3.35
N LYS A 834 21.81 -5.08 4.60
CA LYS A 834 20.78 -4.16 5.14
C LYS A 834 19.36 -4.54 4.70
N THR A 835 18.73 -3.69 3.89
CA THR A 835 17.35 -3.82 3.42
C THR A 835 17.21 -4.55 2.08
N HIS A 836 18.31 -4.94 1.41
CA HIS A 836 18.33 -5.56 0.07
C HIS A 836 17.58 -6.91 -0.01
N PHE A 837 17.25 -7.50 1.15
CA PHE A 837 16.32 -8.62 1.28
C PHE A 837 14.95 -8.39 0.64
N TYR A 838 14.53 -7.14 0.37
CA TYR A 838 13.26 -6.85 -0.30
C TYR A 838 13.12 -7.56 -1.67
N THR A 839 14.24 -7.85 -2.33
CA THR A 839 14.32 -8.44 -3.68
C THR A 839 13.75 -9.86 -3.75
N MET A 840 13.83 -10.62 -2.66
CA MET A 840 13.30 -11.99 -2.59
C MET A 840 11.82 -12.06 -2.21
N LEU A 841 11.23 -10.97 -1.70
CA LEU A 841 9.90 -10.99 -1.08
C LEU A 841 8.78 -11.37 -2.06
N PRO A 842 8.70 -10.84 -3.30
CA PRO A 842 7.62 -11.24 -4.20
C PRO A 842 7.76 -12.71 -4.65
N ALA A 843 8.99 -13.19 -4.88
CA ALA A 843 9.24 -14.59 -5.19
C ALA A 843 8.84 -15.51 -4.02
N ALA A 844 9.19 -15.13 -2.79
CA ALA A 844 8.77 -15.84 -1.58
C ALA A 844 7.24 -15.86 -1.43
N ALA A 845 6.57 -14.74 -1.67
CA ALA A 845 5.10 -14.65 -1.62
C ALA A 845 4.42 -15.55 -2.66
N LEU A 846 4.96 -15.63 -3.89
CA LEU A 846 4.51 -16.54 -4.93
C LEU A 846 4.64 -18.01 -4.49
N LEU A 847 5.80 -18.39 -3.95
CA LEU A 847 6.06 -19.74 -3.45
C LEU A 847 5.15 -20.11 -2.28
N MET A 848 4.97 -19.21 -1.31
CA MET A 848 4.07 -19.41 -0.16
C MET A 848 2.61 -19.54 -0.60
N GLY A 849 2.13 -18.63 -1.47
CA GLY A 849 0.77 -18.68 -2.01
C GLY A 849 0.48 -19.99 -2.73
N TRP A 850 1.44 -20.48 -3.53
CA TRP A 850 1.32 -21.77 -4.19
C TRP A 850 1.33 -22.95 -3.21
N PHE A 851 2.21 -22.93 -2.21
CA PHE A 851 2.27 -23.97 -1.18
C PHE A 851 0.97 -24.08 -0.38
N ILE A 852 0.37 -22.94 -0.01
CA ILE A 852 -0.94 -22.91 0.66
C ILE A 852 -2.01 -23.59 -0.21
N VAL A 853 -2.11 -23.22 -1.50
CA VAL A 853 -3.08 -23.83 -2.43
C VAL A 853 -2.86 -25.34 -2.56
N GLN A 854 -1.61 -25.78 -2.68
CA GLN A 854 -1.29 -27.22 -2.74
C GLN A 854 -1.72 -27.95 -1.46
N SER A 855 -1.48 -27.33 -0.30
CA SER A 855 -1.82 -27.89 1.01
C SER A 855 -3.33 -28.01 1.21
N VAL A 856 -4.09 -26.99 0.83
CA VAL A 856 -5.57 -27.02 0.85
C VAL A 856 -6.11 -28.14 -0.04
N ARG A 857 -5.63 -28.23 -1.30
CA ARG A 857 -6.02 -29.30 -2.24
C ARG A 857 -5.62 -30.69 -1.73
N TRP A 858 -4.50 -30.79 -1.02
CA TRP A 858 -4.06 -32.05 -0.42
C TRP A 858 -4.97 -32.46 0.76
N LEU A 859 -5.33 -31.52 1.64
CA LEU A 859 -6.25 -31.77 2.77
C LEU A 859 -7.63 -32.21 2.29
N HIS A 860 -8.19 -31.56 1.27
CA HIS A 860 -9.45 -31.96 0.66
C HIS A 860 -9.38 -33.39 0.09
N ARG A 861 -8.35 -33.70 -0.69
CA ARG A 861 -8.16 -35.06 -1.26
C ARG A 861 -8.00 -36.14 -0.19
N ARG A 862 -7.48 -35.80 0.99
CA ARG A 862 -7.32 -36.71 2.14
C ARG A 862 -8.54 -36.76 3.06
N GLN A 863 -9.66 -36.10 2.70
CA GLN A 863 -10.86 -35.98 3.53
C GLN A 863 -10.57 -35.37 4.92
N ARG A 864 -9.56 -34.50 5.01
CA ARG A 864 -9.16 -33.77 6.24
C ARG A 864 -9.51 -32.29 6.17
N ALA A 865 -10.59 -31.95 5.47
CA ALA A 865 -11.04 -30.57 5.29
C ALA A 865 -11.35 -29.86 6.63
N TRP A 866 -11.66 -30.61 7.70
CA TRP A 866 -11.83 -30.06 9.05
C TRP A 866 -10.59 -29.32 9.58
N MET A 867 -9.39 -29.67 9.09
CA MET A 867 -8.14 -28.96 9.44
C MET A 867 -8.03 -27.58 8.78
N LEU A 868 -8.89 -27.25 7.80
CA LEU A 868 -8.88 -25.93 7.16
C LEU A 868 -9.42 -24.87 8.11
N SER A 869 -10.43 -25.17 8.92
CA SER A 869 -11.00 -24.22 9.88
C SER A 869 -9.95 -23.62 10.83
N PRO A 870 -9.12 -24.40 11.56
CA PRO A 870 -8.07 -23.83 12.40
C PRO A 870 -7.00 -23.06 11.61
N LEU A 871 -6.67 -23.47 10.38
CA LEU A 871 -5.73 -22.73 9.53
C LEU A 871 -6.29 -21.39 9.07
N VAL A 872 -7.58 -21.34 8.72
CA VAL A 872 -8.29 -20.10 8.37
C VAL A 872 -8.39 -19.18 9.59
N LEU A 873 -8.71 -19.72 10.76
CA LEU A 873 -8.73 -18.97 12.02
C LEU A 873 -7.35 -18.40 12.36
N TRP A 874 -6.27 -19.18 12.17
CA TRP A 874 -4.90 -18.69 12.32
C TRP A 874 -4.60 -17.55 11.35
N GLY A 875 -4.91 -17.72 10.06
CA GLY A 875 -4.74 -16.67 9.06
C GLY A 875 -5.51 -15.40 9.41
N ALA A 876 -6.77 -15.53 9.84
CA ALA A 876 -7.60 -14.41 10.29
C ALA A 876 -7.00 -13.72 11.52
N ALA A 877 -6.47 -14.47 12.49
CA ALA A 877 -5.79 -13.90 13.66
C ALA A 877 -4.52 -13.13 13.27
N VAL A 878 -3.69 -13.69 12.38
CA VAL A 878 -2.50 -13.01 11.86
C VAL A 878 -2.88 -11.70 11.17
N VAL A 879 -3.92 -11.70 10.33
CA VAL A 879 -4.44 -10.50 9.67
C VAL A 879 -4.93 -9.47 10.70
N ALA A 880 -5.78 -9.91 11.65
CA ALA A 880 -6.38 -9.04 12.66
C ALA A 880 -5.34 -8.37 13.56
N LEU A 881 -4.20 -9.03 13.78
CA LEU A 881 -3.08 -8.45 14.52
C LEU A 881 -2.15 -7.62 13.63
N THR A 882 -1.98 -7.96 12.34
CA THR A 882 -1.08 -7.26 11.41
C THR A 882 -1.63 -5.92 10.98
N VAL A 883 -2.91 -5.86 10.60
CA VAL A 883 -3.51 -4.63 10.03
C VAL A 883 -3.41 -3.44 11.01
N PRO A 884 -3.75 -3.57 12.31
CA PRO A 884 -3.56 -2.50 13.27
C PRO A 884 -2.08 -2.11 13.47
N TYR A 885 -1.18 -3.09 13.44
CA TYR A 885 0.26 -2.83 13.55
C TYR A 885 0.75 -1.98 12.37
N LEU A 886 0.42 -2.35 11.13
CA LEU A 886 0.81 -1.58 9.95
C LEU A 886 0.21 -0.17 9.95
N PHE A 887 -1.03 -0.01 10.44
CA PHE A 887 -1.64 1.31 10.64
C PHE A 887 -0.81 2.16 11.61
N ILE A 888 -0.40 1.59 12.74
CA ILE A 888 0.40 2.30 13.75
C ILE A 888 1.78 2.70 13.21
N VAL A 889 2.43 1.82 12.45
CA VAL A 889 3.80 2.03 11.96
C VAL A 889 3.83 2.98 10.76
N PHE A 890 2.91 2.83 9.80
CA PHE A 890 3.02 3.50 8.51
C PHE A 890 1.97 4.58 8.23
N VAL A 891 0.85 4.59 8.98
CA VAL A 891 -0.28 5.48 8.71
C VAL A 891 -0.49 6.50 9.84
N ARG A 892 -0.30 6.11 11.09
CA ARG A 892 -0.45 7.00 12.25
C ARG A 892 0.70 8.01 12.31
N GLN A 893 0.35 9.30 12.32
CA GLN A 893 1.32 10.40 12.30
C GLN A 893 1.90 10.74 13.68
N VAL A 894 1.12 10.60 14.75
CA VAL A 894 1.49 11.08 16.09
C VAL A 894 1.11 10.05 17.16
N PRO A 895 2.02 9.74 18.10
CA PRO A 895 3.45 10.06 18.06
C PRO A 895 4.17 9.26 16.96
N GLU A 896 5.28 9.79 16.46
CA GLU A 896 6.15 9.09 15.51
C GLU A 896 6.56 7.73 16.09
N TYR A 897 6.36 6.67 15.30
CA TYR A 897 6.58 5.30 15.77
C TYR A 897 8.02 5.08 16.20
N GLU A 898 8.99 5.54 15.40
CA GLU A 898 10.42 5.39 15.69
C GLU A 898 10.84 6.07 17.00
N ARG A 899 10.42 7.32 17.24
CA ARG A 899 10.76 8.06 18.48
C ARG A 899 10.19 7.43 19.73
N THR A 900 9.07 6.72 19.58
CA THR A 900 8.42 6.05 20.69
C THR A 900 8.73 4.55 20.73
N PHE A 901 9.54 4.05 19.80
CA PHE A 901 9.98 2.67 19.75
C PHE A 901 11.10 2.44 20.78
N PRO A 902 11.05 1.34 21.58
CA PRO A 902 10.03 0.29 21.64
C PRO A 902 8.89 0.58 22.63
N VAL A 903 8.94 1.67 23.39
CA VAL A 903 8.04 1.99 24.52
C VAL A 903 6.55 2.09 24.13
N ALA A 904 6.24 2.52 22.90
CA ALA A 904 4.88 2.60 22.35
C ALA A 904 4.35 1.28 21.74
N ARG A 905 5.13 0.18 21.73
CA ARG A 905 4.61 -1.16 21.41
C ARG A 905 3.74 -1.69 22.57
N ARG A 906 2.54 -1.12 22.74
CA ARG A 906 1.43 -1.76 23.47
C ARG A 906 0.46 -2.31 22.43
N PRO A 907 0.15 -3.62 22.43
CA PRO A 907 0.40 -4.62 23.48
C PRO A 907 1.73 -5.38 23.32
N SER A 908 2.18 -6.03 24.40
CA SER A 908 3.34 -6.95 24.44
C SER A 908 3.25 -8.11 23.44
N THR A 909 2.09 -8.35 22.84
CA THR A 909 1.82 -9.35 21.80
C THR A 909 2.53 -9.09 20.48
N TRP A 910 3.02 -7.87 20.24
CA TRP A 910 3.81 -7.51 19.05
C TRP A 910 5.32 -7.59 19.28
N ARG A 911 5.75 -8.13 20.43
CA ARG A 911 7.17 -8.38 20.73
C ARG A 911 7.68 -9.57 19.92
N ALA A 912 8.88 -9.45 19.36
CA ALA A 912 9.84 -10.51 19.56
C ALA A 912 10.33 -10.27 20.98
N THR A 913 10.15 -11.22 21.91
CA THR A 913 11.13 -11.29 23.00
C THR A 913 12.45 -11.32 22.26
N ALA A 914 13.35 -10.39 22.56
CA ALA A 914 14.75 -10.70 22.38
C ALA A 914 14.92 -12.00 23.19
N MET A 915 14.82 -13.15 22.52
CA MET A 915 15.66 -14.26 22.93
C MET A 915 17.03 -13.60 22.98
N ASN A 916 17.67 -13.66 24.14
CA ASN A 916 19.05 -13.23 24.31
C ASN A 916 19.87 -13.94 23.22
N LEU A 917 19.99 -13.31 22.07
CA LEU A 917 20.71 -13.75 20.88
C LEU A 917 22.01 -12.97 20.84
#